data_AF-A0A960KYR9-F1
#
_entry.id   AF-A0A960KYR9-F1
#
_cell.length_a   1.000
_cell.length_b   1.000
_cell.length_c   1.000
_cell.angle_alpha   90.00
_cell.angle_beta   90.00
_cell.angle_gamma   90.00
#
_symmetry.space_group_name_H-M   'P 1'
#
loop_
_entity.id
_entity.type
_entity.pdbx_description
1 polymer ?
#
loop_
_entity_poly.entity_id
_entity_poly.type
_entity_poly.pdbx_seq_one_letter_code
_entity_poly.pdbx_strand_id
1 'polypeptide(L)'
;MTWIRCLFGFSLVLNQLVLAQTEVFFTKPVDLRYAWLNNDAQGEANFPALILSQINGATQTLDVATMSFSTQDAIADALVNRAAAGVDVRLLVNRGHRLQDGTLRALRGNIAIADNNLPALITRINFKQPGGTTPPGGWLDDTGSTFGPKAGGFSYGWDSNVAASMRAPNAGEAALYPSSLLGHCFARPNNGFNTWEIALPNGAYYVHLVVGEASFNSKNYIQVEGQNVFKFGATFGQYHNCGSGEFKGCLVEGDAEDGVANSKLVTVSDGRLSIRVGEPGQVSYSSICYVEIYRGDAGQPLGNNFSNADRVQRYGLHHSKYLVSDSATANRTLWMSSGNLSSSINPGGRSEDAVRTDNSGLVNAFQQQFNQNWGSANPDPNPAMSHFSRFKNTPSTTIMVSNPLLGASYAWQAVFSPSVGGFDISSELASTINGTEQDWLMLMEQFNNSGPAYGMNSSGYLMNVSLINQLSLGRSLYGVFGNLLDLTIDTVYDAYPNAHVVLLDEMHHKVFLRDTLYDTRFRQTGMVGMGSMNWSQSGMLRNDEASFWISDPAIANQYLQRAMNEMATQGIEPDPRVDVVLVLDRSLSMTALCADGSTTLLEASKMGASIFLDLLDEDAGHRVSLVRFGTTVEPFAPPIHLDPFDATHHAGLTTGITNTVATAPIGNATCYGAALDECRIQLDDSDKRPRQIIHFFTDGKQNMVPWAEDILPMLISDGVEIHSTAFSAFDIFGGAVTPILETMASQTGGSFAQVDALPLDLRKRFLEVASVAMGLDALLDPSYWVSPQNPAKETFAVDPTAQTLAVVTAWAKPDLEQARAQLSTPDGKTVDETWPGVQVLRREGHEMWKLDLHKLQSWGMRTEGLWTVVMAAGPKFRGRESMQVELMVYADTELDLRSEVANNPKYPDRITLLARMLFKGQPVNQTRVRATWRFPQIDPKIPAQTKQIYLYDDGKHGDGRANDGVFGLNLTIREPGNHQFHVIAEGQPKGLEDLHRRETHTAYLSSIKQ
;
A
#
# COMPACT_ATOMS: atom_id res chain seq x y z
N MET A 1 -33.25 39.26 -17.30
CA MET A 1 -32.38 39.09 -18.47
C MET A 1 -30.98 38.75 -17.94
N THR A 2 -30.70 37.45 -17.81
CA THR A 2 -29.71 36.69 -18.62
C THR A 2 -28.27 37.02 -18.16
N TRP A 3 -27.48 36.14 -17.54
CA TRP A 3 -27.22 34.73 -17.83
C TRP A 3 -26.73 33.94 -16.59
N ILE A 4 -27.16 32.67 -16.55
CA ILE A 4 -26.68 31.55 -15.75
C ILE A 4 -25.68 30.74 -16.60
N ARG A 5 -24.77 30.00 -15.93
CA ARG A 5 -23.86 28.93 -16.41
C ARG A 5 -22.39 29.34 -16.59
N CYS A 6 -21.56 28.97 -15.61
CA CYS A 6 -20.26 28.28 -15.76
C CYS A 6 -19.57 28.19 -14.39
N LEU A 7 -20.03 27.30 -13.52
CA LEU A 7 -19.33 26.88 -12.30
C LEU A 7 -19.62 25.38 -12.09
N PHE A 8 -19.07 24.55 -12.98
CA PHE A 8 -18.84 23.13 -12.76
C PHE A 8 -17.54 22.80 -13.49
N GLY A 9 -16.50 22.48 -12.72
CA GLY A 9 -15.14 22.24 -13.20
C GLY A 9 -14.16 23.05 -12.36
N PHE A 10 -13.24 22.37 -11.68
CA PHE A 10 -12.29 22.85 -10.67
C PHE A 10 -12.79 22.81 -9.21
N SER A 11 -13.06 21.59 -8.74
CA SER A 11 -12.83 21.20 -7.35
C SER A 11 -11.69 20.18 -7.35
N LEU A 12 -10.46 20.65 -7.49
CA LEU A 12 -9.25 19.90 -7.19
C LEU A 12 -8.17 20.95 -6.89
N VAL A 13 -7.35 20.66 -5.88
CA VAL A 13 -6.24 21.48 -5.37
C VAL A 13 -6.65 22.55 -4.35
N LEU A 14 -6.96 22.11 -3.13
CA LEU A 14 -6.53 22.73 -1.86
C LEU A 14 -7.11 21.90 -0.73
N ASN A 15 -6.35 20.89 -0.29
CA ASN A 15 -6.38 20.20 1.01
C ASN A 15 -5.74 18.81 0.85
N GLN A 16 -4.41 18.76 0.85
CA GLN A 16 -3.65 17.51 1.02
C GLN A 16 -2.56 17.80 2.06
N LEU A 17 -2.85 17.49 3.32
CA LEU A 17 -1.85 17.26 4.35
C LEU A 17 -1.59 15.75 4.45
N VAL A 18 -1.33 15.11 3.32
CA VAL A 18 -0.75 13.77 3.21
C VAL A 18 0.13 13.86 1.96
N LEU A 19 1.45 13.84 2.15
CA LEU A 19 2.46 13.86 1.09
C LEU A 19 2.08 14.76 -0.11
N ALA A 20 2.16 16.09 0.04
CA ALA A 20 1.75 17.04 -1.02
C ALA A 20 2.42 16.85 -2.41
N GLN A 21 3.33 15.88 -2.54
CA GLN A 21 4.06 15.50 -3.75
C GLN A 21 3.81 14.08 -4.26
N THR A 22 3.14 13.19 -3.51
CA THR A 22 3.09 11.74 -3.83
C THR A 22 1.76 11.09 -3.45
N GLU A 23 1.21 10.30 -4.37
CA GLU A 23 -0.03 9.53 -4.17
C GLU A 23 0.16 8.06 -4.58
N VAL A 24 -0.39 7.15 -3.77
CA VAL A 24 -0.41 5.70 -4.04
C VAL A 24 -1.85 5.28 -4.39
N PHE A 25 -1.97 4.42 -5.40
CA PHE A 25 -3.25 3.91 -5.90
C PHE A 25 -3.21 2.39 -6.11
N PHE A 26 -4.35 1.74 -5.90
CA PHE A 26 -4.56 0.32 -6.13
C PHE A 26 -5.86 0.10 -6.91
N THR A 27 -5.86 -0.82 -7.88
CA THR A 27 -7.10 -1.18 -8.62
C THR A 27 -8.04 -2.09 -7.82
N LYS A 28 -7.58 -2.59 -6.67
CA LYS A 28 -8.32 -3.51 -5.79
C LYS A 28 -8.56 -2.87 -4.42
N PRO A 29 -9.48 -3.42 -3.61
CA PRO A 29 -9.76 -2.92 -2.27
C PRO A 29 -8.52 -2.91 -1.36
N VAL A 30 -8.61 -2.08 -0.32
CA VAL A 30 -7.63 -1.97 0.76
C VAL A 30 -8.36 -2.14 2.09
N ASP A 31 -7.62 -2.53 3.13
CA ASP A 31 -8.15 -2.70 4.48
C ASP A 31 -7.69 -1.56 5.39
N LEU A 32 -8.63 -0.67 5.73
CA LEU A 32 -8.33 0.52 6.54
C LEU A 32 -8.16 0.21 8.03
N ARG A 33 -8.39 -1.02 8.50
CA ARG A 33 -8.02 -1.45 9.87
C ARG A 33 -6.51 -1.34 10.12
N TYR A 34 -5.72 -1.38 9.05
CA TYR A 34 -4.26 -1.29 9.10
C TYR A 34 -3.74 0.10 8.73
N ALA A 35 -4.63 1.04 8.42
CA ALA A 35 -4.24 2.40 8.08
C ALA A 35 -3.91 3.20 9.35
N TRP A 36 -2.84 3.98 9.31
CA TRP A 36 -2.69 5.09 10.26
C TRP A 36 -3.75 6.16 9.95
N LEU A 37 -4.24 6.86 10.98
CA LEU A 37 -5.12 8.00 10.76
C LEU A 37 -4.39 9.04 9.89
N ASN A 38 -5.08 9.61 8.90
CA ASN A 38 -4.52 10.43 7.83
C ASN A 38 -3.50 9.75 6.89
N ASN A 39 -3.46 8.42 6.79
CA ASN A 39 -2.54 7.73 5.87
C ASN A 39 -3.23 6.69 4.98
N ASP A 40 -4.45 6.98 4.53
CA ASP A 40 -5.23 6.03 3.75
C ASP A 40 -4.66 5.79 2.36
N ALA A 41 -4.65 4.51 1.98
CA ALA A 41 -4.44 4.07 0.63
C ALA A 41 -5.70 4.26 -0.21
N GLN A 42 -5.52 4.51 -1.51
CA GLN A 42 -6.64 4.59 -2.45
C GLN A 42 -6.86 3.24 -3.12
N GLY A 43 -7.80 2.46 -2.59
CA GLY A 43 -8.31 1.24 -3.22
C GLY A 43 -9.29 1.53 -4.37
N GLU A 44 -9.52 0.52 -5.21
CA GLU A 44 -10.50 0.55 -6.32
C GLU A 44 -10.35 1.76 -7.27
N ALA A 45 -9.12 2.26 -7.43
CA ALA A 45 -8.84 3.43 -8.24
C ALA A 45 -9.04 3.17 -9.74
N ASN A 46 -9.59 4.16 -10.43
CA ASN A 46 -9.77 4.12 -11.88
C ASN A 46 -8.49 4.62 -12.60
N PHE A 47 -7.55 3.70 -12.84
CA PHE A 47 -6.27 4.02 -13.48
C PHE A 47 -6.43 4.71 -14.85
N PRO A 48 -7.29 4.25 -15.78
CA PRO A 48 -7.52 4.95 -17.04
C PRO A 48 -7.90 6.42 -16.84
N ALA A 49 -8.79 6.74 -15.90
CA ALA A 49 -9.19 8.12 -15.62
C ALA A 49 -8.02 8.96 -15.08
N LEU A 50 -7.20 8.40 -14.19
CA LEU A 50 -6.02 9.07 -13.61
C LEU A 50 -4.95 9.35 -14.69
N ILE A 51 -4.65 8.36 -15.53
CA ILE A 51 -3.69 8.47 -16.64
C ILE A 51 -4.19 9.48 -17.67
N LEU A 52 -5.47 9.44 -18.04
CA LEU A 52 -6.10 10.41 -18.94
C LEU A 52 -5.99 11.84 -18.40
N SER A 53 -6.21 12.02 -17.09
CA SER A 53 -6.06 13.33 -16.45
C SER A 53 -4.64 13.86 -16.59
N GLN A 54 -3.63 12.99 -16.41
CA GLN A 54 -2.23 13.39 -16.53
C GLN A 54 -1.85 13.71 -17.99
N ILE A 55 -2.23 12.87 -18.95
CA ILE A 55 -1.99 13.12 -20.39
C ILE A 55 -2.61 14.44 -20.81
N ASN A 56 -3.88 14.69 -20.44
CA ASN A 56 -4.58 15.92 -20.81
C ASN A 56 -3.98 17.17 -20.14
N GLY A 57 -3.24 17.01 -19.04
CA GLY A 57 -2.54 18.10 -18.35
C GLY A 57 -1.20 18.50 -18.97
N ALA A 58 -0.61 17.67 -19.85
CA ALA A 58 0.68 17.94 -20.50
C ALA A 58 0.58 19.14 -21.46
N THR A 59 1.61 20.00 -21.44
CA THR A 59 1.63 21.24 -22.23
C THR A 59 2.77 21.35 -23.24
N GLN A 60 3.87 20.62 -23.03
CA GLN A 60 5.08 20.68 -23.84
C GLN A 60 5.66 19.31 -24.13
N THR A 61 5.74 18.42 -23.13
CA THR A 61 6.44 17.13 -23.27
C THR A 61 5.67 16.00 -22.60
N LEU A 62 5.59 14.85 -23.27
CA LEU A 62 4.94 13.66 -22.74
C LEU A 62 5.70 12.40 -23.16
N ASP A 63 6.30 11.73 -22.18
CA ASP A 63 7.02 10.47 -22.38
C ASP A 63 6.22 9.32 -21.80
N VAL A 64 5.96 8.31 -22.61
CA VAL A 64 5.20 7.12 -22.21
C VAL A 64 6.05 5.89 -22.47
N ALA A 65 6.35 5.13 -21.42
CA ALA A 65 7.01 3.84 -21.48
C ALA A 65 6.02 2.76 -21.05
N THR A 66 5.78 1.76 -21.90
CA THR A 66 4.94 0.61 -21.56
C THR A 66 5.37 -0.61 -22.34
N MET A 67 5.30 -1.80 -21.74
CA MET A 67 5.55 -3.02 -22.52
C MET A 67 4.48 -3.20 -23.60
N SER A 68 3.21 -3.00 -23.25
CA SER A 68 2.04 -3.33 -24.07
C SER A 68 1.07 -2.16 -24.07
N PHE A 69 0.53 -1.83 -25.24
CA PHE A 69 -0.49 -0.82 -25.41
C PHE A 69 -1.61 -1.32 -26.31
N SER A 70 -2.66 -1.84 -25.69
CA SER A 70 -3.80 -2.45 -26.38
C SER A 70 -5.12 -2.13 -25.69
N THR A 71 -6.23 -2.13 -26.41
CA THR A 71 -7.59 -1.99 -25.82
C THR A 71 -7.82 -0.74 -24.96
N GLN A 72 -6.99 0.30 -25.12
CA GLN A 72 -7.00 1.54 -24.35
C GLN A 72 -7.19 2.75 -25.28
N ASP A 73 -8.28 2.70 -26.06
CA ASP A 73 -8.59 3.67 -27.11
C ASP A 73 -8.60 5.12 -26.64
N ALA A 74 -9.20 5.40 -25.48
CA ALA A 74 -9.29 6.75 -24.94
C ALA A 74 -7.91 7.32 -24.59
N ILE A 75 -7.00 6.49 -24.08
CA ILE A 75 -5.62 6.89 -23.77
C ILE A 75 -4.89 7.19 -25.08
N ALA A 76 -5.00 6.32 -26.09
CA ALA A 76 -4.39 6.55 -27.40
C ALA A 76 -4.90 7.85 -28.05
N ASP A 77 -6.22 8.07 -28.04
CA ASP A 77 -6.83 9.30 -28.57
C ASP A 77 -6.39 10.55 -27.80
N ALA A 78 -6.19 10.45 -26.48
CA ALA A 78 -5.67 11.55 -25.68
C ALA A 78 -4.22 11.91 -26.09
N LEU A 79 -3.36 10.91 -26.33
CA LEU A 79 -2.01 11.14 -26.86
C LEU A 79 -2.05 11.83 -28.23
N VAL A 80 -2.92 11.37 -29.13
CA VAL A 80 -3.12 11.99 -30.47
C VAL A 80 -3.53 13.45 -30.32
N ASN A 81 -4.49 13.74 -29.45
CA ASN A 81 -4.99 15.09 -29.20
C ASN A 81 -3.92 16.01 -28.61
N ARG A 82 -3.04 15.50 -27.74
CA ARG A 82 -1.91 16.28 -27.21
C ARG A 82 -0.86 16.56 -28.28
N ALA A 83 -0.49 15.57 -29.08
CA ALA A 83 0.44 15.77 -30.20
C ALA A 83 -0.11 16.79 -31.21
N ALA A 84 -1.41 16.72 -31.51
CA ALA A 84 -2.08 17.70 -32.38
C ALA A 84 -2.11 19.13 -31.78
N ALA A 85 -2.01 19.26 -30.46
CA ALA A 85 -1.88 20.54 -29.75
C ALA A 85 -0.43 21.05 -29.68
N GLY A 86 0.53 20.34 -30.27
CA GLY A 86 1.96 20.73 -30.30
C GLY A 86 2.80 20.22 -29.13
N VAL A 87 2.28 19.28 -28.34
CA VAL A 87 3.06 18.58 -27.30
C VAL A 87 3.98 17.55 -27.95
N ASP A 88 5.25 17.52 -27.55
CA ASP A 88 6.20 16.48 -27.96
C ASP A 88 5.87 15.16 -27.24
N VAL A 89 5.18 14.26 -27.94
CA VAL A 89 4.77 12.95 -27.41
C VAL A 89 5.74 11.86 -27.90
N ARG A 90 6.41 11.20 -26.96
CA ARG A 90 7.35 10.09 -27.20
C ARG A 90 6.81 8.80 -26.58
N LEU A 91 6.69 7.75 -27.39
CA LEU A 91 6.16 6.45 -26.95
C LEU A 91 7.22 5.35 -27.10
N LEU A 92 7.60 4.77 -25.97
CA LEU A 92 8.51 3.64 -25.86
C LEU A 92 7.69 2.36 -25.60
N VAL A 93 7.87 1.35 -26.46
CA VAL A 93 7.15 0.07 -26.38
C VAL A 93 8.09 -1.12 -26.48
N ASN A 94 7.62 -2.30 -26.06
CA ASN A 94 8.32 -3.54 -26.39
C ASN A 94 8.18 -3.83 -27.89
N ARG A 95 9.26 -4.28 -28.54
CA ARG A 95 9.30 -4.58 -29.98
C ARG A 95 8.16 -5.51 -30.41
N GLY A 96 7.87 -6.56 -29.64
CA GLY A 96 6.79 -7.50 -29.96
C GLY A 96 5.39 -6.87 -29.92
N HIS A 97 5.25 -5.72 -29.24
CA HIS A 97 3.98 -5.05 -28.99
C HIS A 97 3.85 -3.70 -29.73
N ARG A 98 4.86 -3.33 -30.53
CA ARG A 98 4.86 -2.11 -31.34
C ARG A 98 3.64 -1.98 -32.26
N LEU A 99 3.04 -3.09 -32.66
CA LEU A 99 1.95 -3.15 -33.63
C LEU A 99 0.60 -3.54 -33.02
N GLN A 100 0.48 -3.41 -31.70
CA GLN A 100 -0.81 -3.53 -31.03
C GLN A 100 -1.73 -2.36 -31.44
N ASP A 101 -3.04 -2.61 -31.31
CA ASP A 101 -4.11 -1.68 -31.67
C ASP A 101 -3.95 -0.31 -30.99
N GLY A 102 -3.60 -0.25 -29.70
CA GLY A 102 -3.37 1.00 -28.97
C GLY A 102 -2.20 1.79 -29.54
N THR A 103 -1.07 1.13 -29.82
CA THR A 103 0.11 1.75 -30.44
C THR A 103 -0.18 2.27 -31.84
N LEU A 104 -0.85 1.48 -32.68
CA LEU A 104 -1.25 1.90 -34.04
C LEU A 104 -2.26 3.05 -33.99
N ARG A 105 -3.16 3.06 -33.01
CA ARG A 105 -4.09 4.18 -32.80
C ARG A 105 -3.38 5.46 -32.39
N ALA A 106 -2.34 5.38 -31.56
CA ALA A 106 -1.53 6.55 -31.20
C ALA A 106 -0.81 7.16 -32.42
N LEU A 107 -0.38 6.34 -33.39
CA LEU A 107 0.25 6.81 -34.64
C LEU A 107 -0.66 7.62 -35.57
N ARG A 108 -1.96 7.73 -35.26
CA ARG A 108 -2.85 8.69 -35.91
C ARG A 108 -2.40 10.13 -35.65
N GLY A 109 -1.68 10.37 -34.55
CA GLY A 109 -1.04 11.64 -34.19
C GLY A 109 0.42 11.72 -34.63
N ASN A 110 0.99 12.92 -34.60
CA ASN A 110 2.42 13.15 -34.85
C ASN A 110 3.26 12.68 -33.65
N ILE A 111 3.28 11.36 -33.42
CA ILE A 111 3.89 10.71 -32.26
C ILE A 111 5.08 9.89 -32.72
N ALA A 112 6.22 10.08 -32.04
CA ALA A 112 7.41 9.26 -32.29
C ALA A 112 7.34 7.96 -31.47
N ILE A 113 7.78 6.84 -32.08
CA ILE A 113 7.76 5.52 -31.42
C ILE A 113 9.13 4.82 -31.51
N ALA A 114 9.62 4.34 -30.37
CA ALA A 114 10.82 3.52 -30.25
C ALA A 114 10.58 2.20 -29.51
N ASP A 115 11.49 1.24 -29.70
CA ASP A 115 11.47 -0.06 -29.04
C ASP A 115 12.89 -0.62 -28.80
N ASN A 116 12.96 -1.72 -28.05
CA ASN A 116 14.18 -2.42 -27.62
C ASN A 116 14.92 -3.21 -28.70
N ASN A 117 14.50 -3.15 -29.97
CA ASN A 117 15.15 -3.87 -31.05
C ASN A 117 15.11 -3.08 -32.37
N LEU A 118 15.47 -1.80 -32.34
CA LEU A 118 15.68 -1.03 -33.56
C LEU A 118 17.08 -1.33 -34.13
N PRO A 119 17.25 -2.20 -35.16
CA PRO A 119 18.48 -2.24 -35.95
C PRO A 119 18.78 -0.86 -36.56
N ALA A 120 19.96 -0.70 -37.16
CA ALA A 120 20.32 0.55 -37.82
C ALA A 120 19.29 0.89 -38.91
N LEU A 121 18.46 1.89 -38.60
CA LEU A 121 17.48 2.44 -39.51
C LEU A 121 18.21 3.01 -40.73
N ILE A 122 17.83 2.57 -41.92
CA ILE A 122 18.36 3.10 -43.17
C ILE A 122 17.52 4.29 -43.61
N THR A 123 16.21 4.09 -43.69
CA THR A 123 15.28 5.16 -44.07
C THR A 123 13.84 4.80 -43.72
N ARG A 124 12.98 5.82 -43.68
CA ARG A 124 11.53 5.68 -43.54
C ARG A 124 10.85 6.41 -44.69
N ILE A 125 9.89 5.77 -45.34
CA ILE A 125 9.14 6.33 -46.47
C ILE A 125 7.67 6.38 -46.11
N ASN A 126 7.07 7.57 -46.23
CA ASN A 126 5.64 7.78 -46.08
C ASN A 126 4.98 7.90 -47.46
N PHE A 127 3.94 7.10 -47.73
CA PHE A 127 3.19 7.14 -48.99
C PHE A 127 2.03 8.11 -48.88
N LYS A 128 2.12 9.25 -49.58
CA LYS A 128 1.13 10.31 -49.43
C LYS A 128 0.69 10.94 -50.74
N GLN A 129 -0.50 11.55 -50.72
CA GLN A 129 -0.96 12.34 -51.84
C GLN A 129 -0.05 13.56 -52.10
N PRO A 130 0.17 13.96 -53.36
CA PRO A 130 0.82 15.22 -53.67
C PRO A 130 0.17 16.40 -52.94
N GLY A 131 0.96 17.21 -52.24
CA GLY A 131 0.46 18.34 -51.43
C GLY A 131 -0.19 17.97 -50.09
N GLY A 132 -0.11 16.70 -49.67
CA GLY A 132 -0.51 16.25 -48.33
C GLY A 132 0.39 16.81 -47.21
N THR A 133 -0.03 16.60 -45.96
CA THR A 133 0.70 17.06 -44.76
C THR A 133 2.12 16.48 -44.71
N THR A 134 3.04 17.24 -44.12
CA THR A 134 4.43 16.79 -43.94
C THR A 134 4.47 15.76 -42.81
N PRO A 135 5.16 14.62 -42.99
CA PRO A 135 5.33 13.64 -41.92
C PRO A 135 6.24 14.16 -40.80
N PRO A 136 6.27 13.48 -39.65
CA PRO A 136 7.26 13.74 -38.60
C PRO A 136 8.70 13.77 -39.13
N GLY A 137 9.61 14.33 -38.33
CA GLY A 137 11.05 14.36 -38.62
C GLY A 137 11.60 12.96 -38.95
N GLY A 138 12.53 12.90 -39.91
CA GLY A 138 13.19 11.64 -40.30
C GLY A 138 12.40 10.73 -41.26
N TRP A 139 11.26 11.18 -41.78
CA TRP A 139 10.49 10.50 -42.83
C TRP A 139 10.66 11.16 -44.19
N LEU A 140 10.83 10.36 -45.25
CA LEU A 140 10.86 10.82 -46.64
C LEU A 140 9.50 10.63 -47.31
N ASP A 141 9.14 11.54 -48.20
CA ASP A 141 7.85 11.53 -48.91
C ASP A 141 7.91 10.77 -50.24
N ASP A 142 7.05 9.78 -50.43
CA ASP A 142 6.72 9.24 -51.76
C ASP A 142 5.31 9.69 -52.19
N THR A 143 5.25 10.46 -53.27
CA THR A 143 4.01 11.02 -53.83
C THR A 143 3.52 10.31 -55.10
N GLY A 144 4.04 9.11 -55.36
CA GLY A 144 3.62 8.26 -56.49
C GLY A 144 4.40 8.47 -57.77
N SER A 145 5.56 9.12 -57.71
CA SER A 145 6.43 9.30 -58.87
C SER A 145 7.15 8.01 -59.27
N THR A 146 7.58 7.91 -60.53
CA THR A 146 8.44 6.82 -60.99
C THR A 146 9.79 6.81 -60.26
N PHE A 147 10.40 5.63 -60.16
CA PHE A 147 11.73 5.43 -59.58
C PHE A 147 12.78 6.41 -60.12
N GLY A 148 13.51 7.05 -59.22
CA GLY A 148 14.61 7.97 -59.55
C GLY A 148 15.14 8.70 -58.32
N PRO A 149 16.09 9.62 -58.48
CA PRO A 149 16.64 10.40 -57.36
C PRO A 149 15.56 11.23 -56.64
N LYS A 150 15.58 11.20 -55.30
CA LYS A 150 14.64 11.91 -54.42
C LYS A 150 15.38 12.61 -53.27
N ALA A 151 14.63 13.30 -52.41
CA ALA A 151 15.14 13.91 -51.18
C ALA A 151 15.80 12.86 -50.26
N GLY A 152 16.74 13.29 -49.42
CA GLY A 152 17.46 12.40 -48.49
C GLY A 152 18.59 11.59 -49.12
N GLY A 153 18.94 11.83 -50.40
CA GLY A 153 20.06 11.17 -51.07
C GLY A 153 19.76 9.75 -51.58
N PHE A 154 18.51 9.29 -51.47
CA PHE A 154 18.07 8.00 -51.97
C PHE A 154 17.47 8.10 -53.38
N SER A 155 17.52 7.01 -54.13
CA SER A 155 16.70 6.84 -55.33
C SER A 155 15.61 5.81 -55.06
N TYR A 156 14.36 6.22 -55.17
CA TYR A 156 13.19 5.35 -54.94
C TYR A 156 11.99 5.82 -55.76
N GLY A 157 10.96 4.98 -55.84
CA GLY A 157 9.69 5.27 -56.47
C GLY A 157 9.08 4.05 -57.15
N TRP A 158 8.06 4.28 -57.95
CA TRP A 158 7.23 3.24 -58.53
C TRP A 158 7.67 2.83 -59.95
N ASP A 159 7.24 1.64 -60.38
CA ASP A 159 7.37 1.14 -61.76
C ASP A 159 6.71 2.03 -62.82
N SER A 160 5.75 2.86 -62.40
CA SER A 160 4.95 3.77 -63.21
C SER A 160 4.50 4.95 -62.34
N ASN A 161 4.04 6.05 -62.94
CA ASN A 161 3.49 7.16 -62.15
C ASN A 161 2.13 6.77 -61.59
N VAL A 162 2.03 6.67 -60.27
CA VAL A 162 0.84 6.28 -59.50
C VAL A 162 0.31 7.41 -58.61
N ALA A 163 0.66 8.66 -58.87
CA ALA A 163 0.22 9.81 -58.05
C ALA A 163 -1.31 9.89 -57.89
N ALA A 164 -2.08 9.44 -58.89
CA ALA A 164 -3.55 9.39 -58.83
C ALA A 164 -4.11 8.29 -57.91
N SER A 165 -3.29 7.31 -57.52
CA SER A 165 -3.63 6.24 -56.58
C SER A 165 -3.20 6.55 -55.14
N MET A 166 -2.52 7.68 -54.93
CA MET A 166 -2.24 8.18 -53.59
C MET A 166 -3.51 8.81 -53.01
N ARG A 167 -3.85 8.43 -51.78
CA ARG A 167 -5.09 8.83 -51.11
C ARG A 167 -4.80 9.58 -49.81
N ALA A 168 -5.81 10.29 -49.37
CA ALA A 168 -5.90 10.98 -48.09
C ALA A 168 -7.31 10.76 -47.51
N PRO A 169 -7.52 11.05 -46.22
CA PRO A 169 -8.82 10.82 -45.59
C PRO A 169 -9.86 11.75 -46.22
N ASN A 170 -11.13 11.34 -46.19
CA ASN A 170 -12.21 12.26 -46.52
C ASN A 170 -12.30 13.39 -45.49
N ALA A 171 -12.98 14.49 -45.83
CA ALA A 171 -13.08 15.68 -44.97
C ALA A 171 -13.59 15.38 -43.54
N GLY A 172 -14.45 14.38 -43.37
CA GLY A 172 -14.95 13.96 -42.05
C GLY A 172 -13.97 13.12 -41.22
N GLU A 173 -13.00 12.48 -41.86
CA GLU A 173 -12.02 11.58 -41.23
C GLU A 173 -10.67 12.27 -40.99
N ALA A 174 -10.39 13.38 -41.67
CA ALA A 174 -9.12 14.11 -41.56
C ALA A 174 -8.78 14.51 -40.11
N ALA A 175 -9.79 14.77 -39.27
CA ALA A 175 -9.61 15.08 -37.86
C ALA A 175 -9.15 13.88 -37.00
N LEU A 176 -9.44 12.65 -37.44
CA LEU A 176 -9.02 11.41 -36.77
C LEU A 176 -7.58 11.02 -37.11
N TYR A 177 -7.01 11.57 -38.19
CA TYR A 177 -5.67 11.26 -38.70
C TYR A 177 -4.84 12.52 -38.94
N PRO A 178 -4.56 13.32 -37.89
CA PRO A 178 -3.72 14.51 -38.03
C PRO A 178 -2.29 14.18 -38.51
N SER A 179 -1.81 12.96 -38.28
CA SER A 179 -0.55 12.44 -38.82
C SER A 179 -0.68 11.99 -40.27
N SER A 180 0.29 12.38 -41.10
CA SER A 180 0.37 11.89 -42.47
C SER A 180 0.78 10.43 -42.58
N LEU A 181 1.22 9.78 -41.48
CA LEU A 181 1.70 8.39 -41.48
C LEU A 181 0.57 7.37 -41.68
N LEU A 182 -0.59 7.61 -41.06
CA LEU A 182 -1.77 6.73 -41.20
C LEU A 182 -2.91 7.38 -41.97
N GLY A 183 -2.96 8.72 -42.02
CA GLY A 183 -4.00 9.43 -42.77
C GLY A 183 -3.83 9.32 -44.28
N HIS A 184 -2.63 8.99 -44.77
CA HIS A 184 -2.37 8.87 -46.19
C HIS A 184 -1.84 7.48 -46.54
N CYS A 185 -2.10 7.07 -47.76
CA CYS A 185 -1.60 5.80 -48.28
C CYS A 185 -1.53 5.81 -49.81
N PHE A 186 -0.77 4.89 -50.38
CA PHE A 186 -1.06 4.38 -51.71
C PHE A 186 -2.18 3.34 -51.61
N ALA A 187 -3.22 3.43 -52.45
CA ALA A 187 -4.27 2.41 -52.51
C ALA A 187 -4.65 2.06 -53.95
N ARG A 188 -4.57 0.78 -54.30
CA ARG A 188 -4.83 0.27 -55.66
C ARG A 188 -5.81 -0.92 -55.65
N PRO A 189 -6.74 -1.01 -56.63
CA PRO A 189 -7.53 -2.22 -56.84
C PRO A 189 -6.65 -3.42 -57.16
N ASN A 190 -6.94 -4.57 -56.53
CA ASN A 190 -6.31 -5.88 -56.73
C ASN A 190 -6.71 -6.53 -58.07
N ASN A 191 -6.93 -5.74 -59.11
CA ASN A 191 -7.03 -6.21 -60.49
C ASN A 191 -5.73 -5.90 -61.25
N GLY A 192 -4.61 -6.17 -60.58
CA GLY A 192 -3.27 -5.77 -60.96
C GLY A 192 -2.43 -5.34 -59.76
N PHE A 193 -1.18 -4.99 -60.01
CA PHE A 193 -0.22 -4.62 -58.98
C PHE A 193 0.69 -3.49 -59.46
N ASN A 194 1.27 -2.75 -58.52
CA ASN A 194 2.42 -1.89 -58.77
C ASN A 194 3.60 -2.38 -57.91
N THR A 195 4.81 -2.18 -58.44
CA THR A 195 6.04 -2.37 -57.67
C THR A 195 6.64 -1.01 -57.31
N TRP A 196 6.90 -0.82 -56.02
CA TRP A 196 7.71 0.27 -55.49
C TRP A 196 9.12 -0.25 -55.20
N GLU A 197 10.14 0.54 -55.54
CA GLU A 197 11.54 0.15 -55.36
C GLU A 197 12.37 1.25 -54.70
N ILE A 198 13.44 0.86 -54.00
CA ILE A 198 14.49 1.77 -53.50
C ILE A 198 15.89 1.20 -53.77
N ALA A 199 16.80 2.03 -54.27
CA ALA A 199 18.20 1.68 -54.48
C ALA A 199 18.91 1.47 -53.15
N LEU A 200 19.36 0.24 -52.90
CA LEU A 200 20.08 -0.15 -51.69
C LEU A 200 21.22 -1.11 -52.08
N PRO A 201 22.38 -1.06 -51.39
CA PRO A 201 23.44 -2.03 -51.63
C PRO A 201 22.94 -3.48 -51.48
N ASN A 202 23.47 -4.39 -52.28
CA ASN A 202 23.21 -5.82 -52.10
C ASN A 202 23.51 -6.24 -50.66
N GLY A 203 22.59 -6.98 -50.07
CA GLY A 203 22.67 -7.30 -48.66
C GLY A 203 21.31 -7.66 -48.08
N ALA A 204 21.31 -7.91 -46.78
CA ALA A 204 20.14 -8.34 -46.06
C ALA A 204 19.45 -7.13 -45.41
N TYR A 205 18.12 -7.12 -45.38
CA TYR A 205 17.32 -6.00 -44.86
C TYR A 205 16.10 -6.51 -44.08
N TYR A 206 15.63 -5.68 -43.16
CA TYR A 206 14.32 -5.83 -42.54
C TYR A 206 13.39 -4.72 -43.02
N VAL A 207 12.14 -5.09 -43.29
CA VAL A 207 11.12 -4.17 -43.80
C VAL A 207 9.92 -4.22 -42.87
N HIS A 208 9.52 -3.06 -42.40
CA HIS A 208 8.31 -2.88 -41.60
C HIS A 208 7.30 -2.10 -42.43
N LEU A 209 6.10 -2.65 -42.59
CA LEU A 209 5.04 -2.07 -43.40
C LEU A 209 3.79 -1.87 -42.56
N VAL A 210 3.09 -0.76 -42.79
CA VAL A 210 1.74 -0.55 -42.27
C VAL A 210 0.76 -0.38 -43.43
N VAL A 211 -0.37 -1.06 -43.29
CA VAL A 211 -1.47 -1.10 -44.26
C VAL A 211 -2.77 -0.68 -43.57
N GLY A 212 -3.74 -0.24 -44.37
CA GLY A 212 -4.98 0.32 -43.91
C GLY A 212 -5.32 1.57 -44.71
N GLU A 213 -6.60 1.95 -44.68
CA GLU A 213 -7.06 3.20 -45.29
C GLU A 213 -8.21 3.77 -44.45
N ALA A 214 -8.29 5.09 -44.37
CA ALA A 214 -9.21 5.79 -43.46
C ALA A 214 -10.69 5.68 -43.87
N SER A 215 -10.96 5.64 -45.18
CA SER A 215 -12.25 5.88 -45.82
C SER A 215 -13.03 4.61 -46.20
N PHE A 216 -12.37 3.45 -46.35
CA PHE A 216 -13.04 2.22 -46.76
C PHE A 216 -12.27 0.96 -46.34
N ASN A 217 -12.96 -0.17 -46.40
CA ASN A 217 -12.37 -1.47 -46.06
C ASN A 217 -11.33 -1.88 -47.10
N SER A 218 -10.08 -2.05 -46.69
CA SER A 218 -9.00 -2.58 -47.54
C SER A 218 -8.78 -4.08 -47.30
N LYS A 219 -8.35 -4.76 -48.36
CA LYS A 219 -8.06 -6.18 -48.41
C LYS A 219 -6.63 -6.34 -48.93
N ASN A 220 -5.69 -6.27 -47.99
CA ASN A 220 -4.30 -5.99 -48.30
C ASN A 220 -3.54 -7.23 -48.76
N TYR A 221 -2.83 -7.08 -49.88
CA TYR A 221 -1.88 -8.03 -50.45
C TYR A 221 -0.57 -7.32 -50.73
N ILE A 222 0.51 -7.72 -50.05
CA ILE A 222 1.84 -7.15 -50.26
C ILE A 222 2.89 -8.25 -50.32
N GLN A 223 3.81 -8.12 -51.28
CA GLN A 223 5.04 -8.90 -51.33
C GLN A 223 6.27 -8.00 -51.19
N VAL A 224 7.31 -8.50 -50.51
CA VAL A 224 8.62 -7.85 -50.40
C VAL A 224 9.67 -8.85 -50.85
N GLU A 225 10.51 -8.49 -51.83
CA GLU A 225 11.48 -9.43 -52.44
C GLU A 225 10.83 -10.77 -52.87
N GLY A 226 9.61 -10.70 -53.41
CA GLY A 226 8.82 -11.87 -53.84
C GLY A 226 8.18 -12.68 -52.71
N GLN A 227 8.41 -12.32 -51.44
CA GLN A 227 7.85 -13.01 -50.29
C GLN A 227 6.54 -12.35 -49.84
N ASN A 228 5.51 -13.14 -49.56
CA ASN A 228 4.23 -12.59 -49.07
C ASN A 228 4.37 -12.06 -47.64
N VAL A 229 3.93 -10.82 -47.42
CA VAL A 229 3.99 -10.14 -46.11
C VAL A 229 2.59 -9.90 -45.54
N PHE A 230 1.63 -9.59 -46.41
CA PHE A 230 0.21 -9.60 -46.06
C PHE A 230 -0.50 -10.57 -47.00
N LYS A 231 -0.78 -11.80 -46.53
CA LYS A 231 -1.55 -12.86 -47.22
C LYS A 231 -1.83 -13.99 -46.22
N PHE A 232 -3.07 -14.46 -46.06
CA PHE A 232 -3.34 -15.71 -45.31
C PHE A 232 -3.97 -16.80 -46.19
N GLY A 233 -3.59 -18.07 -45.98
CA GLY A 233 -4.25 -19.27 -46.51
C GLY A 233 -4.15 -20.46 -45.56
N ALA A 234 -5.17 -21.35 -45.49
CA ALA A 234 -5.01 -22.66 -46.14
C ALA A 234 -6.28 -23.24 -46.80
N THR A 235 -7.46 -22.63 -46.71
CA THR A 235 -8.65 -23.15 -47.41
C THR A 235 -9.64 -22.02 -47.72
N PHE A 236 -9.56 -21.49 -48.94
CA PHE A 236 -10.46 -20.48 -49.54
C PHE A 236 -10.47 -19.06 -48.93
N GLY A 237 -9.53 -18.24 -49.44
CA GLY A 237 -9.65 -16.81 -49.73
C GLY A 237 -10.27 -15.85 -48.72
N GLN A 238 -9.46 -15.23 -47.86
CA GLN A 238 -9.63 -13.84 -47.41
C GLN A 238 -8.26 -13.18 -47.12
N TYR A 239 -8.21 -11.86 -47.35
CA TYR A 239 -7.05 -10.96 -47.22
C TYR A 239 -6.86 -10.51 -45.78
N HIS A 240 -5.77 -9.80 -45.47
CA HIS A 240 -5.75 -9.00 -44.24
C HIS A 240 -6.70 -7.82 -44.42
N ASN A 241 -7.88 -7.96 -43.83
CA ASN A 241 -8.92 -6.97 -43.86
C ASN A 241 -8.58 -5.86 -42.86
N CYS A 242 -8.66 -4.62 -43.31
CA CYS A 242 -8.76 -3.46 -42.42
C CYS A 242 -10.11 -2.83 -42.68
N GLY A 243 -10.92 -2.64 -41.64
CA GLY A 243 -12.09 -1.77 -41.71
C GLY A 243 -11.71 -0.33 -42.01
N SER A 244 -12.69 0.50 -42.37
CA SER A 244 -12.52 1.95 -42.45
C SER A 244 -11.87 2.48 -41.17
N GLY A 245 -10.68 3.08 -41.28
CA GLY A 245 -9.95 3.66 -40.16
C GLY A 245 -9.22 2.66 -39.24
N GLU A 246 -9.22 1.38 -39.60
CA GLU A 246 -8.39 0.35 -39.00
C GLU A 246 -7.04 0.25 -39.75
N PHE A 247 -5.97 -0.02 -39.01
CA PHE A 247 -4.63 -0.19 -39.55
C PHE A 247 -4.01 -1.46 -38.98
N LYS A 248 -3.18 -2.12 -39.79
CA LYS A 248 -2.41 -3.29 -39.39
C LYS A 248 -0.95 -3.10 -39.79
N GLY A 249 -0.03 -3.48 -38.92
CA GLY A 249 1.39 -3.51 -39.22
C GLY A 249 1.89 -4.94 -39.41
N CYS A 250 2.99 -5.10 -40.14
CA CYS A 250 3.73 -6.36 -40.21
C CYS A 250 5.25 -6.10 -40.22
N LEU A 251 5.96 -6.86 -39.38
CA LEU A 251 7.39 -7.14 -39.51
C LEU A 251 7.45 -8.49 -40.23
N VAL A 252 8.08 -8.58 -41.41
CA VAL A 252 7.85 -9.69 -42.36
C VAL A 252 7.80 -11.10 -41.73
N GLU A 253 6.66 -11.69 -41.40
CA GLU A 253 6.38 -13.14 -41.55
C GLU A 253 4.89 -13.29 -41.83
N GLY A 254 4.57 -14.24 -42.70
CA GLY A 254 3.22 -14.78 -42.77
C GLY A 254 3.03 -15.84 -41.68
N ASP A 255 1.96 -15.64 -40.90
CA ASP A 255 1.10 -16.55 -40.12
C ASP A 255 1.75 -17.50 -39.07
N ALA A 256 1.20 -17.71 -37.86
CA ALA A 256 -0.17 -17.57 -37.38
C ALA A 256 -0.26 -17.18 -35.88
N GLU A 257 -1.36 -16.49 -35.54
CA GLU A 257 -1.94 -16.27 -34.20
C GLU A 257 -1.13 -15.42 -33.19
N ASP A 258 -1.73 -14.28 -32.82
CA ASP A 258 -1.55 -13.58 -31.55
C ASP A 258 -0.13 -13.22 -31.08
N GLY A 259 0.43 -12.16 -31.67
CA GLY A 259 1.48 -11.38 -30.99
C GLY A 259 2.90 -11.90 -31.12
N VAL A 260 3.22 -12.71 -32.13
CA VAL A 260 4.60 -13.14 -32.40
C VAL A 260 5.21 -12.35 -33.57
N ALA A 261 6.21 -11.52 -33.27
CA ALA A 261 7.02 -10.81 -34.26
C ALA A 261 8.12 -11.73 -34.81
N ASN A 262 7.84 -12.43 -35.90
CA ASN A 262 8.91 -13.03 -36.70
C ASN A 262 9.25 -12.07 -37.84
N SER A 263 10.36 -11.36 -37.72
CA SER A 263 10.88 -10.52 -38.80
C SER A 263 11.70 -11.39 -39.76
N LYS A 264 11.31 -11.46 -41.03
CA LYS A 264 11.99 -12.23 -42.06
C LYS A 264 12.89 -11.30 -42.82
N LEU A 265 14.15 -11.67 -42.76
CA LEU A 265 15.22 -11.05 -43.48
C LEU A 265 14.94 -11.18 -44.98
N VAL A 266 14.90 -10.07 -45.69
CA VAL A 266 14.82 -10.04 -47.16
C VAL A 266 16.21 -9.75 -47.73
N THR A 267 16.54 -10.37 -48.85
CA THR A 267 17.88 -10.26 -49.47
C THR A 267 17.75 -9.47 -50.76
N VAL A 268 18.37 -8.28 -50.79
CA VAL A 268 18.54 -7.50 -52.01
C VAL A 268 19.74 -8.05 -52.77
N SER A 269 19.52 -8.43 -54.03
CA SER A 269 20.54 -9.08 -54.88
C SER A 269 20.88 -8.34 -56.17
N ASP A 270 20.05 -7.37 -56.55
CA ASP A 270 20.11 -6.60 -57.80
C ASP A 270 20.33 -5.09 -57.57
N GLY A 271 20.63 -4.69 -56.33
CA GLY A 271 20.81 -3.31 -55.91
C GLY A 271 19.51 -2.57 -55.62
N ARG A 272 18.37 -3.27 -55.58
CA ARG A 272 17.06 -2.67 -55.30
C ARG A 272 16.24 -3.52 -54.33
N LEU A 273 15.61 -2.86 -53.36
CA LEU A 273 14.56 -3.48 -52.57
C LEU A 273 13.20 -3.20 -53.21
N SER A 274 12.43 -4.24 -53.47
CA SER A 274 11.18 -4.25 -54.22
C SER A 274 9.98 -4.64 -53.35
N ILE A 275 8.94 -3.80 -53.39
CA ILE A 275 7.68 -4.00 -52.69
C ILE A 275 6.55 -4.00 -53.71
N ARG A 276 5.86 -5.13 -53.84
CA ARG A 276 4.69 -5.28 -54.72
C ARG A 276 3.41 -5.10 -53.93
N VAL A 277 2.56 -4.17 -54.36
CA VAL A 277 1.28 -3.87 -53.72
C VAL A 277 0.13 -4.24 -54.66
N GLY A 278 -0.73 -5.15 -54.20
CA GLY A 278 -1.82 -5.73 -54.98
C GLY A 278 -1.48 -7.09 -55.63
N GLU A 279 -2.53 -7.81 -56.02
CA GLU A 279 -2.48 -9.09 -56.72
C GLU A 279 -3.41 -9.02 -57.94
N PRO A 280 -3.26 -9.81 -59.02
CA PRO A 280 -4.24 -9.88 -60.11
C PRO A 280 -5.54 -10.62 -59.75
N GLY A 281 -6.65 -10.27 -60.42
CA GLY A 281 -7.89 -11.07 -60.45
C GLY A 281 -8.96 -10.76 -59.39
N GLN A 282 -8.85 -9.63 -58.69
CA GLN A 282 -9.62 -9.31 -57.47
C GLN A 282 -10.13 -7.86 -57.50
N VAL A 283 -11.28 -7.57 -56.88
CA VAL A 283 -11.92 -6.24 -56.96
C VAL A 283 -11.74 -5.36 -55.72
N SER A 284 -11.09 -5.89 -54.67
CA SER A 284 -10.80 -5.15 -53.44
C SER A 284 -9.49 -4.36 -53.54
N TYR A 285 -9.16 -3.52 -52.56
CA TYR A 285 -7.98 -2.66 -52.60
C TYR A 285 -6.87 -3.15 -51.68
N SER A 286 -5.62 -3.08 -52.15
CA SER A 286 -4.44 -3.11 -51.27
C SER A 286 -3.95 -1.69 -51.01
N SER A 287 -3.64 -1.42 -49.75
CA SER A 287 -3.15 -0.13 -49.27
C SER A 287 -1.79 -0.30 -48.60
N ILE A 288 -0.96 0.72 -48.69
CA ILE A 288 0.28 0.85 -47.91
C ILE A 288 0.39 2.30 -47.45
N CYS A 289 0.52 2.50 -46.13
CA CYS A 289 0.61 3.81 -45.53
C CYS A 289 2.06 4.27 -45.47
N TYR A 290 2.94 3.44 -44.90
CA TYR A 290 4.36 3.73 -44.82
C TYR A 290 5.23 2.46 -44.80
N VAL A 291 6.53 2.65 -45.02
CA VAL A 291 7.56 1.62 -44.86
C VAL A 291 8.74 2.14 -44.05
N GLU A 292 9.26 1.33 -43.13
CA GLU A 292 10.57 1.52 -42.52
C GLU A 292 11.52 0.42 -43.01
N ILE A 293 12.75 0.82 -43.36
CA ILE A 293 13.77 -0.10 -43.87
C ILE A 293 14.97 -0.04 -42.94
N TYR A 294 15.39 -1.22 -42.50
CA TYR A 294 16.51 -1.39 -41.60
C TYR A 294 17.58 -2.27 -42.25
N ARG A 295 18.84 -1.97 -41.97
CA ARG A 295 19.94 -2.82 -42.40
C ARG A 295 19.90 -4.13 -41.63
N GLY A 296 19.91 -5.23 -42.37
CA GLY A 296 20.11 -6.57 -41.84
C GLY A 296 21.54 -7.05 -42.05
N ASP A 297 21.85 -8.19 -41.45
CA ASP A 297 23.11 -8.92 -41.62
C ASP A 297 22.76 -10.38 -41.90
N ALA A 298 23.38 -10.98 -42.93
CA ALA A 298 23.12 -12.35 -43.36
C ALA A 298 23.47 -13.38 -42.27
N GLY A 299 24.34 -13.01 -41.31
CA GLY A 299 24.65 -13.79 -40.12
C GLY A 299 23.89 -13.35 -38.86
N GLN A 300 22.95 -12.40 -38.95
CA GLN A 300 22.08 -12.02 -37.84
C GLN A 300 20.78 -12.84 -37.85
N PRO A 301 20.64 -13.87 -37.00
CA PRO A 301 19.32 -14.38 -36.67
C PRO A 301 18.62 -13.36 -35.77
N LEU A 302 17.46 -12.86 -36.20
CA LEU A 302 16.45 -12.36 -35.26
C LEU A 302 15.51 -13.53 -34.97
N GLY A 303 15.50 -13.91 -33.68
CA GLY A 303 14.74 -15.05 -33.20
C GLY A 303 13.26 -14.91 -33.51
N ASN A 304 12.69 -16.00 -34.03
CA ASN A 304 11.35 -16.39 -33.63
C ASN A 304 11.38 -16.74 -32.13
N ASN A 305 10.24 -16.68 -31.45
CA ASN A 305 10.15 -17.04 -30.04
C ASN A 305 10.54 -18.50 -29.72
N PHE A 306 10.93 -19.34 -30.71
CA PHE A 306 11.00 -20.79 -30.51
C PHE A 306 12.24 -21.52 -31.07
N SER A 307 13.13 -20.93 -31.88
CA SER A 307 14.22 -21.72 -32.50
C SER A 307 15.59 -21.07 -32.68
N ASN A 308 15.83 -19.80 -32.33
CA ASN A 308 17.22 -19.29 -32.29
C ASN A 308 17.46 -18.23 -31.21
N ALA A 309 17.96 -18.70 -30.07
CA ALA A 309 17.95 -17.97 -28.82
C ALA A 309 19.04 -16.86 -28.71
N ASP A 310 20.11 -16.88 -29.50
CA ASP A 310 21.37 -16.18 -29.17
C ASP A 310 21.40 -14.63 -29.29
N ARG A 311 20.37 -14.00 -29.91
CA ARG A 311 20.30 -12.51 -30.03
C ARG A 311 19.02 -11.86 -29.51
N VAL A 312 17.86 -12.52 -29.53
CA VAL A 312 16.74 -12.15 -28.66
C VAL A 312 17.19 -12.26 -27.18
N GLN A 313 18.17 -13.12 -26.88
CA GLN A 313 18.92 -13.14 -25.62
C GLN A 313 19.72 -11.86 -25.29
N ARG A 314 20.00 -10.93 -26.22
CA ARG A 314 20.93 -9.80 -25.94
C ARG A 314 20.30 -8.52 -25.39
N TYR A 315 19.04 -8.20 -25.72
CA TYR A 315 18.39 -6.91 -25.35
C TYR A 315 17.22 -7.03 -24.36
N GLY A 316 16.84 -8.24 -23.94
CA GLY A 316 15.70 -8.44 -23.03
C GLY A 316 14.37 -7.87 -23.56
N LEU A 317 13.32 -7.87 -22.72
CA LEU A 317 12.06 -7.16 -23.01
C LEU A 317 12.16 -5.72 -22.52
N HIS A 318 11.55 -4.76 -23.24
CA HIS A 318 11.18 -3.50 -22.61
C HIS A 318 9.92 -3.75 -21.78
N HIS A 319 10.06 -3.74 -20.45
CA HIS A 319 8.99 -4.15 -19.54
C HIS A 319 8.64 -3.08 -18.49
N SER A 320 9.18 -1.87 -18.59
CA SER A 320 8.80 -0.76 -17.70
C SER A 320 7.39 -0.22 -18.03
N LYS A 321 6.69 0.32 -17.03
CA LYS A 321 5.39 1.00 -17.23
C LYS A 321 5.34 2.31 -16.46
N TYR A 322 5.64 3.41 -17.14
CA TYR A 322 5.60 4.74 -16.54
C TYR A 322 5.30 5.83 -17.57
N LEU A 323 4.88 6.98 -17.06
CA LEU A 323 4.62 8.18 -17.86
C LEU A 323 5.23 9.39 -17.16
N VAL A 324 6.00 10.18 -17.91
CA VAL A 324 6.55 11.46 -17.45
C VAL A 324 5.93 12.57 -18.29
N SER A 325 5.31 13.54 -17.63
CA SER A 325 4.70 14.69 -18.30
C SER A 325 5.16 15.99 -17.66
N ASP A 326 5.22 17.06 -18.44
CA ASP A 326 5.17 18.39 -17.86
C ASP A 326 3.75 18.68 -17.31
N SER A 327 3.61 19.72 -16.49
CA SER A 327 2.32 20.12 -15.92
C SER A 327 2.15 21.63 -16.02
N ALA A 328 0.89 22.06 -16.15
CA ALA A 328 0.49 23.45 -15.99
C ALA A 328 0.82 24.04 -14.59
N THR A 329 1.10 23.19 -13.59
CA THR A 329 1.45 23.57 -12.21
C THR A 329 2.96 23.77 -11.97
N ALA A 330 3.75 23.93 -13.04
CA ALA A 330 5.21 24.15 -13.08
C ALA A 330 6.11 22.93 -12.78
N ASN A 331 5.69 21.96 -11.97
CA ASN A 331 6.45 20.71 -11.73
C ASN A 331 6.09 19.61 -12.73
N ARG A 332 7.07 18.86 -13.21
CA ARG A 332 6.85 17.65 -14.00
C ARG A 332 6.30 16.54 -13.10
N THR A 333 5.47 15.65 -13.64
CA THR A 333 4.83 14.56 -12.90
C THR A 333 5.21 13.21 -13.48
N LEU A 334 5.43 12.23 -12.60
CA LEU A 334 5.68 10.83 -12.90
C LEU A 334 4.47 10.00 -12.48
N TRP A 335 4.00 9.12 -13.37
CA TRP A 335 3.15 7.97 -13.05
C TRP A 335 4.00 6.71 -13.22
N MET A 336 4.08 5.86 -12.21
CA MET A 336 4.79 4.57 -12.26
C MET A 336 3.85 3.47 -11.78
N SER A 337 3.72 2.38 -12.52
CA SER A 337 2.78 1.30 -12.18
C SER A 337 3.30 -0.11 -12.45
N SER A 338 2.66 -1.10 -11.83
CA SER A 338 2.83 -2.52 -12.16
C SER A 338 2.23 -2.90 -13.53
N GLY A 339 1.15 -2.22 -13.91
CA GLY A 339 0.29 -2.59 -15.04
C GLY A 339 0.67 -1.94 -16.37
N ASN A 340 0.41 -2.67 -17.45
CA ASN A 340 0.54 -2.19 -18.83
C ASN A 340 -0.62 -1.26 -19.23
N LEU A 341 -0.50 -0.56 -20.36
CA LEU A 341 -1.65 0.13 -20.97
C LEU A 341 -2.55 -0.87 -21.70
N SER A 342 -3.17 -1.78 -20.96
CA SER A 342 -4.08 -2.82 -21.47
C SER A 342 -5.40 -2.83 -20.71
N SER A 343 -6.32 -3.74 -21.03
CA SER A 343 -7.56 -3.91 -20.26
C SER A 343 -7.33 -4.30 -18.80
N SER A 344 -6.10 -4.70 -18.39
CA SER A 344 -5.79 -5.07 -17.02
C SER A 344 -5.94 -3.92 -16.01
N ILE A 345 -5.71 -2.68 -16.45
CA ILE A 345 -5.83 -1.48 -15.59
C ILE A 345 -7.26 -0.96 -15.47
N ASN A 346 -8.23 -1.53 -16.20
CA ASN A 346 -9.62 -1.11 -16.11
C ASN A 346 -10.23 -1.48 -14.75
N PRO A 347 -11.27 -0.75 -14.28
CA PRO A 347 -12.05 -1.17 -13.12
C PRO A 347 -12.53 -2.62 -13.27
N GLY A 348 -12.29 -3.45 -12.25
CA GLY A 348 -12.58 -4.89 -12.28
C GLY A 348 -11.53 -5.75 -12.98
N GLY A 349 -10.46 -5.16 -13.53
CA GLY A 349 -9.32 -5.84 -14.15
C GLY A 349 -8.41 -6.56 -13.14
N ARG A 350 -7.12 -6.65 -13.44
CA ARG A 350 -6.14 -7.34 -12.58
C ARG A 350 -5.78 -6.49 -11.36
N SER A 351 -5.12 -7.11 -10.39
CA SER A 351 -4.52 -6.39 -9.26
C SER A 351 -3.30 -5.60 -9.73
N GLU A 352 -3.39 -4.28 -9.65
CA GLU A 352 -2.34 -3.36 -10.07
C GLU A 352 -2.15 -2.28 -9.00
N ASP A 353 -0.93 -1.74 -8.93
CA ASP A 353 -0.57 -0.62 -8.08
C ASP A 353 0.12 0.49 -8.90
N ALA A 354 0.05 1.72 -8.40
CA ALA A 354 0.70 2.87 -9.01
C ALA A 354 1.09 3.92 -7.98
N VAL A 355 2.18 4.63 -8.28
CA VAL A 355 2.58 5.87 -7.62
C VAL A 355 2.53 7.01 -8.63
N ARG A 356 1.91 8.12 -8.22
CA ARG A 356 2.02 9.42 -8.90
C ARG A 356 2.84 10.36 -8.03
N THR A 357 3.87 11.00 -8.59
CA THR A 357 4.67 11.98 -7.85
C THR A 357 5.13 13.16 -8.71
N ASP A 358 5.28 14.34 -8.10
CA ASP A 358 5.90 15.51 -8.71
C ASP A 358 7.30 15.82 -8.13
N ASN A 359 7.86 14.90 -7.34
CA ASN A 359 9.21 15.05 -6.80
C ASN A 359 10.25 15.09 -7.93
N SER A 360 10.92 16.23 -8.09
CA SER A 360 11.83 16.47 -9.21
C SER A 360 12.99 15.48 -9.28
N GLY A 361 13.47 14.96 -8.14
CA GLY A 361 14.53 13.97 -8.12
C GLY A 361 14.08 12.67 -8.78
N LEU A 362 12.91 12.16 -8.38
CA LEU A 362 12.36 10.91 -8.91
C LEU A 362 11.98 11.06 -10.39
N VAL A 363 11.32 12.17 -10.74
CA VAL A 363 10.93 12.46 -12.13
C VAL A 363 12.15 12.56 -13.04
N ASN A 364 13.24 13.18 -12.60
CA ASN A 364 14.47 13.30 -13.39
C ASN A 364 15.16 11.94 -13.58
N ALA A 365 15.16 11.06 -12.58
CA ALA A 365 15.71 9.72 -12.69
C ALA A 365 15.00 8.90 -13.77
N PHE A 366 13.66 8.92 -13.77
CA PHE A 366 12.85 8.25 -14.80
C PHE A 366 13.00 8.88 -16.18
N GLN A 367 13.12 10.21 -16.25
CA GLN A 367 13.42 10.89 -17.50
C GLN A 367 14.75 10.48 -18.10
N GLN A 368 15.79 10.37 -17.27
CA GLN A 368 17.12 9.97 -17.70
C GLN A 368 17.10 8.53 -18.22
N GLN A 369 16.40 7.63 -17.53
CA GLN A 369 16.17 6.26 -17.98
C GLN A 369 15.45 6.24 -19.34
N PHE A 370 14.38 7.03 -19.49
CA PHE A 370 13.67 7.15 -20.77
C PHE A 370 14.59 7.62 -21.88
N ASN A 371 15.34 8.70 -21.67
CA ASN A 371 16.26 9.27 -22.66
C ASN A 371 17.39 8.30 -23.02
N GLN A 372 17.81 7.45 -22.09
CA GLN A 372 18.77 6.39 -22.35
C GLN A 372 18.20 5.32 -23.28
N ASN A 373 16.98 4.84 -23.02
CA ASN A 373 16.32 3.90 -23.93
C ASN A 373 16.02 4.56 -25.30
N TRP A 374 15.62 5.83 -25.29
CA TRP A 374 15.32 6.65 -26.47
C TRP A 374 16.54 7.01 -27.31
N GLY A 375 17.71 7.07 -26.68
CA GLY A 375 18.99 7.47 -27.25
C GLY A 375 19.20 8.99 -27.39
N SER A 376 18.24 9.82 -26.97
CA SER A 376 18.37 11.27 -26.99
C SER A 376 17.36 11.96 -26.05
N ALA A 377 17.55 13.26 -25.80
CA ALA A 377 16.54 14.11 -25.17
C ALA A 377 15.61 14.80 -26.20
N ASN A 378 15.81 14.56 -27.49
CA ASN A 378 15.02 15.18 -28.54
C ASN A 378 13.71 14.40 -28.78
N PRO A 379 12.72 15.02 -29.45
CA PRO A 379 11.47 14.35 -29.84
C PRO A 379 11.68 13.10 -30.68
N ASP A 380 12.69 13.09 -31.55
CA ASP A 380 13.01 11.95 -32.41
C ASP A 380 13.95 10.93 -31.73
N PRO A 381 13.72 9.62 -31.87
CA PRO A 381 14.58 8.60 -31.29
C PRO A 381 15.90 8.50 -32.04
N ASN A 382 16.99 8.17 -31.32
CA ASN A 382 18.30 7.93 -31.90
C ASN A 382 18.77 6.48 -31.64
N PRO A 383 18.46 5.55 -32.56
CA PRO A 383 18.81 4.13 -32.39
C PRO A 383 20.31 3.86 -32.18
N ALA A 384 21.19 4.72 -32.71
CA ALA A 384 22.63 4.55 -32.55
C ALA A 384 23.13 4.84 -31.13
N MET A 385 22.35 5.59 -30.35
CA MET A 385 22.63 5.98 -28.97
C MET A 385 21.64 5.37 -27.97
N SER A 386 20.72 4.52 -28.42
CA SER A 386 19.74 3.83 -27.58
C SER A 386 20.40 2.70 -26.80
N HIS A 387 20.13 2.64 -25.49
CA HIS A 387 20.63 1.58 -24.62
C HIS A 387 19.47 0.90 -23.88
N PHE A 388 19.32 -0.40 -24.11
CA PHE A 388 18.35 -1.28 -23.45
C PHE A 388 19.08 -2.39 -22.70
N SER A 389 18.42 -2.99 -21.71
CA SER A 389 18.93 -4.13 -20.97
C SER A 389 20.35 -3.87 -20.43
N ARG A 390 21.26 -4.85 -20.53
CA ARG A 390 22.65 -4.79 -20.09
C ARG A 390 23.52 -3.72 -20.77
N PHE A 391 22.99 -3.01 -21.75
CA PHE A 391 23.70 -1.93 -22.43
C PHE A 391 23.46 -0.58 -21.77
N LYS A 392 22.52 -0.48 -20.81
CA LYS A 392 22.36 0.71 -19.98
C LYS A 392 23.68 1.03 -19.26
N ASN A 393 23.79 2.22 -18.69
CA ASN A 393 24.95 2.66 -17.92
C ASN A 393 24.58 3.35 -16.60
N THR A 394 23.28 3.46 -16.30
CA THR A 394 22.77 4.06 -15.06
C THR A 394 22.01 2.99 -14.28
N PRO A 395 22.45 2.61 -13.07
CA PRO A 395 21.89 1.48 -12.34
C PRO A 395 20.65 1.83 -11.50
N SER A 396 20.80 2.77 -10.56
CA SER A 396 19.77 3.21 -9.63
C SER A 396 20.07 4.62 -9.14
N THR A 397 19.08 5.30 -8.55
CA THR A 397 19.25 6.64 -7.97
C THR A 397 18.45 6.74 -6.68
N THR A 398 19.13 7.07 -5.58
CA THR A 398 18.50 7.30 -4.28
C THR A 398 18.23 8.78 -4.07
N ILE A 399 17.00 9.12 -3.73
CA ILE A 399 16.52 10.48 -3.48
C ILE A 399 15.91 10.52 -2.08
N MET A 400 16.24 11.54 -1.30
CA MET A 400 15.58 11.79 -0.02
C MET A 400 14.28 12.55 -0.28
N VAL A 401 13.15 11.95 0.07
CA VAL A 401 11.81 12.52 -0.10
C VAL A 401 11.27 12.90 1.27
N SER A 402 10.87 14.15 1.43
CA SER A 402 10.29 14.63 2.68
C SER A 402 8.87 14.11 2.87
N ASN A 403 8.61 13.57 4.06
CA ASN A 403 7.30 13.15 4.50
C ASN A 403 6.78 14.08 5.60
N PRO A 404 5.78 14.94 5.31
CA PRO A 404 5.21 15.87 6.28
C PRO A 404 4.46 15.21 7.43
N LEU A 405 3.92 13.99 7.25
CA LEU A 405 3.21 13.26 8.31
C LEU A 405 4.16 12.89 9.45
N LEU A 406 5.39 12.49 9.10
CA LEU A 406 6.40 12.04 10.05
C LEU A 406 7.44 13.13 10.38
N GLY A 407 7.42 14.26 9.67
CA GLY A 407 8.37 15.35 9.86
C GLY A 407 9.82 14.98 9.54
N ALA A 408 10.04 13.96 8.71
CA ALA A 408 11.34 13.42 8.35
C ALA A 408 11.48 13.26 6.82
N SER A 409 12.67 12.91 6.34
CA SER A 409 12.89 12.57 4.93
C SER A 409 13.40 11.13 4.82
N TYR A 410 12.88 10.40 3.84
CA TYR A 410 13.13 8.98 3.66
C TYR A 410 13.74 8.71 2.30
N ALA A 411 14.56 7.66 2.24
CA ALA A 411 15.19 7.24 0.99
C ALA A 411 14.17 6.57 0.06
N TRP A 412 14.10 7.09 -1.16
CA TRP A 412 13.42 6.48 -2.30
C TRP A 412 14.46 6.15 -3.36
N GLN A 413 14.64 4.87 -3.64
CA GLN A 413 15.56 4.41 -4.66
C GLN A 413 14.79 4.06 -5.93
N ALA A 414 15.02 4.82 -7.00
CA ALA A 414 14.60 4.45 -8.34
C ALA A 414 15.55 3.37 -8.87
N VAL A 415 15.00 2.21 -9.22
CA VAL A 415 15.75 1.01 -9.60
C VAL A 415 15.39 0.64 -11.03
N PHE A 416 16.40 0.43 -11.89
CA PHE A 416 16.17 0.09 -13.28
C PHE A 416 16.90 -1.20 -13.66
N SER A 417 16.18 -2.32 -13.75
CA SER A 417 16.76 -3.61 -14.16
C SER A 417 17.04 -3.67 -15.67
N PRO A 418 18.05 -4.42 -16.13
CA PRO A 418 19.12 -4.97 -15.32
C PRO A 418 20.15 -3.91 -14.94
N SER A 419 20.84 -4.20 -13.86
CA SER A 419 21.94 -3.41 -13.33
C SER A 419 23.21 -3.52 -14.18
N VAL A 420 23.92 -2.41 -14.34
CA VAL A 420 25.07 -2.26 -15.23
C VAL A 420 26.06 -1.33 -14.56
N GLY A 421 27.35 -1.70 -14.56
CA GLY A 421 28.40 -0.96 -13.85
C GLY A 421 28.57 -1.33 -12.36
N GLY A 422 28.62 -2.63 -12.03
CA GLY A 422 28.96 -3.12 -10.68
C GLY A 422 27.80 -3.20 -9.69
N PHE A 423 26.62 -2.74 -10.08
CA PHE A 423 25.36 -2.93 -9.36
C PHE A 423 24.75 -4.29 -9.75
N ASP A 424 24.17 -5.01 -8.81
CA ASP A 424 23.45 -6.28 -9.01
C ASP A 424 22.18 -6.26 -8.14
N ILE A 425 21.02 -6.12 -8.79
CA ILE A 425 19.71 -6.05 -8.12
C ILE A 425 19.45 -7.30 -7.27
N SER A 426 19.91 -8.48 -7.69
CA SER A 426 19.73 -9.69 -6.90
C SER A 426 20.49 -9.61 -5.58
N SER A 427 21.71 -9.08 -5.60
CA SER A 427 22.52 -8.92 -4.38
C SER A 427 21.94 -7.86 -3.43
N GLU A 428 21.36 -6.79 -3.97
CA GLU A 428 20.69 -5.78 -3.16
C GLU A 428 19.36 -6.26 -2.57
N LEU A 429 18.56 -7.01 -3.33
CA LEU A 429 17.38 -7.69 -2.80
C LEU A 429 17.77 -8.70 -1.72
N ALA A 430 18.86 -9.45 -1.90
CA ALA A 430 19.37 -10.33 -0.87
C ALA A 430 19.77 -9.55 0.40
N SER A 431 20.48 -8.42 0.26
CA SER A 431 20.81 -7.54 1.39
C SER A 431 19.56 -6.98 2.07
N THR A 432 18.54 -6.66 1.27
CA THR A 432 17.27 -6.11 1.72
C THR A 432 16.50 -7.13 2.57
N ILE A 433 16.38 -8.37 2.08
CA ILE A 433 15.80 -9.50 2.81
C ILE A 433 16.61 -9.80 4.06
N ASN A 434 17.94 -9.80 3.96
CA ASN A 434 18.82 -10.09 5.10
C ASN A 434 18.74 -9.03 6.21
N GLY A 435 18.27 -7.82 5.89
CA GLY A 435 18.01 -6.76 6.86
C GLY A 435 16.60 -6.75 7.43
N THR A 436 15.83 -7.84 7.29
CA THR A 436 14.50 -7.98 7.89
C THR A 436 14.63 -8.19 9.38
N GLU A 437 13.91 -7.39 10.16
CA GLU A 437 13.91 -7.44 11.61
C GLU A 437 12.70 -8.20 12.14
N GLN A 438 11.56 -8.20 11.45
CA GLN A 438 10.32 -8.77 11.99
C GLN A 438 9.59 -9.61 10.96
N ASP A 439 9.21 -8.98 9.86
CA ASP A 439 8.29 -9.55 8.88
C ASP A 439 8.68 -9.20 7.45
N TRP A 440 8.41 -10.14 6.57
CA TRP A 440 8.52 -9.99 5.12
C TRP A 440 7.20 -10.35 4.47
N LEU A 441 6.56 -9.39 3.79
CA LEU A 441 5.30 -9.60 3.08
C LEU A 441 5.53 -9.51 1.58
N MET A 442 4.78 -10.29 0.79
CA MET A 442 4.86 -10.26 -0.67
C MET A 442 3.48 -10.41 -1.33
N LEU A 443 3.22 -9.54 -2.31
CA LEU A 443 2.20 -9.75 -3.34
C LEU A 443 2.91 -9.78 -4.68
N MET A 444 3.11 -10.97 -5.25
CA MET A 444 4.04 -11.13 -6.37
C MET A 444 3.47 -12.01 -7.48
N GLU A 445 3.31 -11.47 -8.69
CA GLU A 445 2.83 -12.25 -9.84
C GLU A 445 3.77 -13.40 -10.16
N GLN A 446 5.10 -13.20 -10.14
CA GLN A 446 6.01 -14.31 -10.41
C GLN A 446 7.26 -14.21 -9.54
N PHE A 447 7.55 -15.29 -8.82
CA PHE A 447 8.81 -15.52 -8.13
C PHE A 447 9.38 -16.87 -8.56
N ASN A 448 10.21 -16.88 -9.61
CA ASN A 448 10.66 -18.12 -10.25
C ASN A 448 12.05 -17.98 -10.89
N ASN A 449 12.60 -19.10 -11.37
CA ASN A 449 13.93 -19.14 -11.98
C ASN A 449 13.95 -18.90 -13.50
N SER A 450 12.91 -18.28 -14.06
CA SER A 450 12.82 -18.12 -15.52
C SER A 450 13.87 -17.15 -16.06
N GLY A 451 14.74 -17.65 -16.93
CA GLY A 451 15.81 -16.90 -17.59
C GLY A 451 17.22 -17.38 -17.22
N PRO A 452 18.27 -16.75 -17.77
CA PRO A 452 19.66 -17.04 -17.42
C PRO A 452 20.18 -16.18 -16.25
N ALA A 453 20.96 -16.78 -15.33
CA ALA A 453 21.50 -16.12 -14.14
C ALA A 453 22.80 -15.32 -14.35
N TYR A 454 23.48 -15.48 -15.50
CA TYR A 454 24.75 -14.80 -15.84
C TYR A 454 25.87 -14.84 -14.77
N GLY A 455 25.86 -15.82 -13.86
CA GLY A 455 26.83 -15.92 -12.76
C GLY A 455 26.58 -14.97 -11.59
N MET A 456 25.42 -14.30 -11.55
CA MET A 456 24.96 -13.45 -10.45
C MET A 456 24.01 -14.21 -9.52
N ASN A 457 23.72 -13.64 -8.34
CA ASN A 457 22.65 -14.16 -7.49
C ASN A 457 21.33 -14.17 -8.31
N SER A 458 20.49 -15.18 -8.10
CA SER A 458 19.24 -15.35 -8.84
C SER A 458 18.04 -15.22 -7.91
N SER A 459 16.84 -15.12 -8.49
CA SER A 459 15.59 -15.29 -7.77
C SER A 459 15.57 -16.60 -6.94
N GLY A 460 16.15 -17.68 -7.46
CA GLY A 460 16.34 -18.92 -6.73
C GLY A 460 17.21 -18.79 -5.48
N TYR A 461 18.23 -17.92 -5.49
CA TYR A 461 19.03 -17.62 -4.29
C TYR A 461 18.20 -16.85 -3.25
N LEU A 462 17.40 -15.87 -3.67
CA LEU A 462 16.49 -15.15 -2.78
C LEU A 462 15.49 -16.10 -2.10
N MET A 463 14.90 -17.00 -2.89
CA MET A 463 13.91 -17.97 -2.44
C MET A 463 14.50 -19.01 -1.47
N ASN A 464 15.59 -19.66 -1.87
CA ASN A 464 16.13 -20.85 -1.18
C ASN A 464 17.24 -20.54 -0.16
N VAL A 465 17.71 -19.29 -0.09
CA VAL A 465 18.77 -18.90 0.84
C VAL A 465 18.34 -17.69 1.67
N SER A 466 18.10 -16.54 1.04
CA SER A 466 17.83 -15.30 1.79
C SER A 466 16.57 -15.41 2.65
N LEU A 467 15.43 -15.81 2.08
CA LEU A 467 14.18 -15.95 2.84
C LEU A 467 14.25 -17.11 3.85
N ILE A 468 14.84 -18.24 3.49
CA ILE A 468 15.03 -19.38 4.42
C ILE A 468 15.88 -18.98 5.62
N ASN A 469 16.92 -18.16 5.44
CA ASN A 469 17.72 -17.66 6.54
C ASN A 469 16.87 -16.80 7.50
N GLN A 470 15.99 -15.93 6.97
CA GLN A 470 15.10 -15.12 7.81
C GLN A 470 14.08 -15.98 8.57
N LEU A 471 13.49 -16.97 7.91
CA LEU A 471 12.60 -17.93 8.56
C LEU A 471 13.32 -18.73 9.66
N SER A 472 14.58 -19.12 9.43
CA SER A 472 15.40 -19.83 10.41
C SER A 472 15.80 -18.97 11.61
N LEU A 473 15.76 -17.64 11.46
CA LEU A 473 15.91 -16.66 12.55
C LEU A 473 14.59 -16.35 13.27
N GLY A 474 13.48 -17.00 12.87
CA GLY A 474 12.16 -16.82 13.46
C GLY A 474 11.41 -15.58 12.96
N ARG A 475 11.81 -14.99 11.83
CA ARG A 475 11.08 -13.88 11.19
C ARG A 475 9.90 -14.41 10.38
N SER A 476 8.80 -13.68 10.28
CA SER A 476 7.60 -14.16 9.59
C SER A 476 7.64 -13.84 8.09
N LEU A 477 7.15 -14.77 7.27
CA LEU A 477 6.91 -14.58 5.84
C LEU A 477 5.41 -14.68 5.57
N TYR A 478 4.82 -13.66 4.96
CA TYR A 478 3.45 -13.72 4.44
C TYR A 478 3.47 -13.45 2.93
N GLY A 479 3.07 -14.42 2.11
CA GLY A 479 3.23 -14.32 0.67
C GLY A 479 2.02 -14.79 -0.10
N VAL A 480 1.55 -13.98 -1.03
CA VAL A 480 0.56 -14.40 -2.02
C VAL A 480 1.21 -14.28 -3.40
N PHE A 481 1.30 -15.40 -4.11
CA PHE A 481 2.04 -15.52 -5.37
C PHE A 481 1.14 -15.95 -6.53
N GLY A 482 1.32 -15.34 -7.70
CA GLY A 482 0.59 -15.68 -8.92
C GLY A 482 1.38 -16.56 -9.88
N ASN A 483 0.73 -17.03 -10.97
CA ASN A 483 1.32 -17.35 -12.28
C ASN A 483 2.74 -18.01 -12.28
N LEU A 484 2.95 -19.00 -11.41
CA LEU A 484 4.25 -19.69 -11.28
C LEU A 484 4.36 -20.81 -12.33
N LEU A 485 5.25 -20.60 -13.29
CA LEU A 485 5.56 -21.60 -14.32
C LEU A 485 6.51 -22.72 -13.83
N ASP A 486 7.18 -22.53 -12.69
CA ASP A 486 8.06 -23.52 -12.07
C ASP A 486 7.68 -23.66 -10.58
N LEU A 487 7.10 -24.82 -10.25
CA LEU A 487 6.54 -25.17 -8.94
C LEU A 487 7.64 -25.55 -7.95
N THR A 488 7.99 -24.64 -7.04
CA THR A 488 8.64 -25.00 -5.77
C THR A 488 8.22 -24.13 -4.58
N ILE A 489 7.66 -22.94 -4.79
CA ILE A 489 7.44 -22.02 -3.66
C ILE A 489 6.36 -22.50 -2.67
N ASP A 490 5.40 -23.30 -3.13
CA ASP A 490 4.37 -23.91 -2.29
C ASP A 490 4.98 -24.86 -1.26
N THR A 491 6.00 -25.62 -1.66
CA THR A 491 6.61 -26.66 -0.82
C THR A 491 7.90 -26.23 -0.14
N VAL A 492 8.60 -25.22 -0.67
CA VAL A 492 9.88 -24.73 -0.12
C VAL A 492 9.72 -24.22 1.32
N TYR A 493 8.55 -23.67 1.66
CA TYR A 493 8.29 -23.07 2.96
C TYR A 493 7.47 -23.93 3.93
N ASP A 494 6.96 -25.10 3.50
CA ASP A 494 6.11 -25.99 4.33
C ASP A 494 6.77 -26.42 5.65
N ALA A 495 8.10 -26.47 5.69
CA ALA A 495 8.86 -26.83 6.90
C ALA A 495 8.95 -25.71 7.94
N TYR A 496 8.47 -24.51 7.64
CA TYR A 496 8.61 -23.30 8.47
C TYR A 496 7.24 -22.82 8.96
N PRO A 497 6.90 -22.99 10.25
CA PRO A 497 5.59 -22.62 10.78
C PRO A 497 5.31 -21.11 10.76
N ASN A 498 6.35 -20.29 10.64
CA ASN A 498 6.33 -18.84 10.48
C ASN A 498 6.27 -18.38 9.01
N ALA A 499 6.03 -19.30 8.06
CA ALA A 499 5.77 -18.99 6.67
C ALA A 499 4.31 -19.26 6.31
N HIS A 500 3.62 -18.22 5.84
CA HIS A 500 2.22 -18.26 5.43
C HIS A 500 2.13 -17.89 3.96
N VAL A 501 2.07 -18.91 3.09
CA VAL A 501 2.18 -18.73 1.64
C VAL A 501 0.96 -19.30 0.91
N VAL A 502 0.40 -18.52 -0.01
CA VAL A 502 -0.73 -18.91 -0.87
C VAL A 502 -0.39 -18.70 -2.34
N LEU A 503 -0.82 -19.64 -3.17
CA LEU A 503 -0.73 -19.55 -4.63
C LEU A 503 -2.09 -19.22 -5.23
N LEU A 504 -2.10 -18.29 -6.17
CA LEU A 504 -3.28 -17.89 -6.94
C LEU A 504 -3.06 -18.09 -8.43
N ASP A 505 -4.13 -18.41 -9.14
CA ASP A 505 -4.12 -18.49 -10.60
C ASP A 505 -3.90 -17.09 -11.23
N GLU A 506 -4.46 -16.05 -10.61
CA GLU A 506 -4.38 -14.68 -11.13
C GLU A 506 -4.03 -13.65 -10.04
N MET A 507 -2.84 -13.05 -10.17
CA MET A 507 -2.39 -11.86 -9.44
C MET A 507 -1.46 -11.06 -10.37
N HIS A 508 -1.41 -9.73 -10.29
CA HIS A 508 -0.47 -8.94 -11.09
C HIS A 508 0.35 -7.91 -10.30
N HIS A 509 0.30 -7.93 -8.97
CA HIS A 509 1.22 -7.13 -8.13
C HIS A 509 2.68 -7.54 -8.32
N LYS A 510 3.61 -6.62 -8.04
CA LYS A 510 5.06 -6.89 -7.88
C LYS A 510 5.58 -6.14 -6.65
N VAL A 511 5.00 -6.48 -5.51
CA VAL A 511 5.18 -5.77 -4.26
C VAL A 511 5.86 -6.66 -3.22
N PHE A 512 6.78 -6.09 -2.47
CA PHE A 512 7.18 -6.63 -1.18
C PHE A 512 7.12 -5.55 -0.10
N LEU A 513 6.94 -5.97 1.15
CA LEU A 513 7.05 -5.13 2.32
C LEU A 513 8.03 -5.76 3.31
N ARG A 514 8.80 -4.91 3.99
CA ARG A 514 9.73 -5.31 5.03
C ARG A 514 9.43 -4.53 6.30
N ASP A 515 9.25 -5.23 7.41
CA ASP A 515 9.02 -4.68 8.75
C ASP A 515 7.83 -3.71 8.76
N THR A 516 6.66 -4.18 8.33
CA THR A 516 5.46 -3.33 8.16
C THR A 516 4.25 -3.75 8.94
N LEU A 517 4.19 -4.96 9.51
CA LEU A 517 2.97 -5.46 10.16
C LEU A 517 2.53 -4.62 11.37
N TYR A 518 3.47 -3.94 12.01
CA TYR A 518 3.22 -3.17 13.22
C TYR A 518 3.33 -1.67 12.97
N ASP A 519 2.86 -0.86 13.92
CA ASP A 519 2.96 0.59 13.81
C ASP A 519 4.43 1.03 13.83
N THR A 520 4.94 1.41 12.66
CA THR A 520 6.32 1.82 12.48
C THR A 520 6.55 3.32 12.45
N ARG A 521 5.52 4.14 12.75
CA ARG A 521 5.64 5.63 12.78
C ARG A 521 6.81 6.08 13.63
N PHE A 522 6.97 5.46 14.79
CA PHE A 522 7.99 5.87 15.76
C PHE A 522 9.35 5.21 15.54
N ARG A 523 9.37 3.93 15.16
CA ARG A 523 10.62 3.25 14.78
C ARG A 523 11.23 3.89 13.53
N GLN A 524 10.41 4.54 12.71
CA GLN A 524 10.79 5.09 11.40
C GLN A 524 11.41 4.02 10.49
N THR A 525 10.97 2.78 10.68
CA THR A 525 11.33 1.59 9.91
C THR A 525 10.15 1.13 9.08
N GLY A 526 10.35 0.20 8.17
CA GLY A 526 9.32 -0.18 7.22
C GLY A 526 9.67 0.28 5.82
N MET A 527 9.49 -0.62 4.86
CA MET A 527 9.88 -0.36 3.49
C MET A 527 8.99 -1.13 2.53
N VAL A 528 8.74 -0.54 1.37
CA VAL A 528 8.07 -1.20 0.25
C VAL A 528 8.96 -1.24 -0.98
N GLY A 529 8.94 -2.36 -1.68
CA GLY A 529 9.35 -2.43 -3.07
C GLY A 529 8.14 -2.56 -3.98
N MET A 530 8.09 -1.79 -5.06
CA MET A 530 6.99 -1.81 -6.04
C MET A 530 7.50 -1.55 -7.47
N GLY A 531 6.67 -1.81 -8.48
CA GLY A 531 6.95 -1.45 -9.87
C GLY A 531 6.60 -2.55 -10.86
N SER A 532 7.36 -2.65 -11.95
CA SER A 532 7.07 -3.56 -13.07
C SER A 532 7.74 -4.94 -12.97
N MET A 533 8.73 -5.08 -12.09
CA MET A 533 9.64 -6.23 -12.07
C MET A 533 9.08 -7.43 -11.31
N ASN A 534 8.83 -8.52 -12.03
CA ASN A 534 8.71 -9.85 -11.42
C ASN A 534 10.05 -10.30 -10.84
N TRP A 535 10.01 -11.08 -9.76
CA TRP A 535 11.21 -11.66 -9.14
C TRP A 535 11.65 -12.91 -9.90
N SER A 536 12.11 -12.70 -11.13
CA SER A 536 12.66 -13.74 -12.01
C SER A 536 14.04 -13.37 -12.51
N GLN A 537 14.82 -14.37 -12.94
CA GLN A 537 16.14 -14.12 -13.52
C GLN A 537 16.06 -13.17 -14.72
N SER A 538 15.00 -13.30 -15.52
CA SER A 538 14.74 -12.38 -16.65
C SER A 538 14.41 -10.97 -16.19
N GLY A 539 13.54 -10.78 -15.19
CA GLY A 539 13.19 -9.46 -14.66
C GLY A 539 14.40 -8.74 -14.04
N MET A 540 15.20 -9.47 -13.26
CA MET A 540 16.33 -8.90 -12.52
C MET A 540 17.56 -8.64 -13.39
N LEU A 541 17.86 -9.54 -14.33
CA LEU A 541 19.16 -9.60 -15.01
C LEU A 541 19.11 -9.36 -16.52
N ARG A 542 17.90 -9.22 -17.11
CA ARG A 542 17.76 -9.12 -18.56
C ARG A 542 16.77 -8.07 -19.05
N ASN A 543 15.58 -7.96 -18.49
CA ASN A 543 14.53 -7.08 -19.00
C ASN A 543 14.69 -5.65 -18.47
N ASP A 544 14.31 -4.66 -19.28
CA ASP A 544 14.20 -3.27 -18.83
C ASP A 544 12.98 -3.12 -17.93
N GLU A 545 13.21 -3.12 -16.63
CA GLU A 545 12.19 -2.89 -15.61
C GLU A 545 12.41 -1.54 -14.93
N ALA A 546 11.35 -1.01 -14.33
CA ALA A 546 11.44 0.12 -13.43
C ALA A 546 10.76 -0.26 -12.11
N SER A 547 11.38 0.12 -11.00
CA SER A 547 10.88 -0.16 -9.65
C SER A 547 11.29 0.93 -8.69
N PHE A 548 10.61 0.99 -7.55
CA PHE A 548 11.04 1.75 -6.39
C PHE A 548 11.33 0.81 -5.21
N TRP A 549 12.37 1.12 -4.44
CA TRP A 549 12.48 0.71 -3.03
C TRP A 549 12.35 1.96 -2.16
N ILE A 550 11.36 1.96 -1.28
CA ILE A 550 10.89 3.13 -0.56
C ILE A 550 10.96 2.84 0.92
N SER A 551 11.92 3.45 1.63
CA SER A 551 12.06 3.36 3.09
C SER A 551 11.18 4.37 3.84
N ASP A 552 10.14 4.89 3.18
CA ASP A 552 9.14 5.75 3.80
C ASP A 552 8.05 4.88 4.42
N PRO A 553 7.93 4.84 5.75
CA PRO A 553 7.04 3.91 6.40
C PRO A 553 5.56 4.30 6.27
N ALA A 554 5.24 5.55 5.96
CA ALA A 554 3.86 5.94 5.64
C ALA A 554 3.43 5.34 4.30
N ILE A 555 4.31 5.36 3.30
CA ILE A 555 4.05 4.70 2.01
C ILE A 555 3.98 3.19 2.19
N ALA A 556 4.89 2.61 2.98
CA ALA A 556 4.87 1.18 3.28
C ALA A 556 3.55 0.78 3.97
N ASN A 557 3.04 1.61 4.90
CA ASN A 557 1.73 1.41 5.52
C ASN A 557 0.55 1.49 4.52
N GLN A 558 0.61 2.36 3.51
CA GLN A 558 -0.42 2.38 2.46
C GLN A 558 -0.43 1.06 1.66
N TYR A 559 0.74 0.49 1.37
CA TYR A 559 0.82 -0.83 0.74
C TYR A 559 0.44 -1.98 1.68
N LEU A 560 0.71 -1.86 2.99
CA LEU A 560 0.25 -2.80 4.00
C LEU A 560 -1.28 -2.93 3.98
N GLN A 561 -2.02 -1.82 3.87
CA GLN A 561 -3.48 -1.85 3.78
C GLN A 561 -3.97 -2.71 2.60
N ARG A 562 -3.28 -2.68 1.44
CA ARG A 562 -3.58 -3.54 0.30
C ARG A 562 -3.20 -5.00 0.56
N ALA A 563 -2.04 -5.24 1.17
CA ALA A 563 -1.53 -6.57 1.48
C ALA A 563 -2.44 -7.29 2.49
N MET A 564 -2.85 -6.63 3.56
CA MET A 564 -3.73 -7.18 4.58
C MET A 564 -5.10 -7.53 4.02
N ASN A 565 -5.65 -6.70 3.12
CA ASN A 565 -6.89 -7.05 2.42
C ASN A 565 -6.75 -8.37 1.61
N GLU A 566 -5.62 -8.57 0.93
CA GLU A 566 -5.37 -9.82 0.21
C GLU A 566 -5.21 -10.99 1.19
N MET A 567 -4.40 -10.84 2.24
CA MET A 567 -4.10 -11.90 3.19
C MET A 567 -5.33 -12.35 3.96
N ALA A 568 -6.19 -11.42 4.38
CA ALA A 568 -7.49 -11.73 4.97
C ALA A 568 -8.38 -12.52 4.00
N THR A 569 -8.42 -12.12 2.72
CA THR A 569 -9.18 -12.84 1.68
C THR A 569 -8.66 -14.26 1.47
N GLN A 570 -7.35 -14.47 1.59
CA GLN A 570 -6.71 -15.78 1.44
C GLN A 570 -6.63 -16.59 2.74
N GLY A 571 -7.11 -16.07 3.87
CA GLY A 571 -7.08 -16.77 5.16
C GLY A 571 -5.68 -16.93 5.76
N ILE A 572 -4.74 -16.06 5.40
CA ILE A 572 -3.36 -16.04 5.92
C ILE A 572 -3.02 -14.71 6.61
N GLU A 573 -4.02 -14.01 7.12
CA GLU A 573 -3.80 -12.82 7.95
C GLU A 573 -2.91 -13.16 9.16
N PRO A 574 -2.05 -12.23 9.63
CA PRO A 574 -1.20 -12.47 10.79
C PRO A 574 -1.97 -12.96 12.01
N ASP A 575 -1.34 -13.84 12.79
CA ASP A 575 -1.90 -14.41 13.99
C ASP A 575 -2.25 -13.30 15.00
N PRO A 576 -3.53 -13.16 15.42
CA PRO A 576 -3.93 -12.13 16.38
C PRO A 576 -3.47 -12.44 17.81
N ARG A 577 -3.00 -13.68 18.08
CA ARG A 577 -2.49 -14.05 19.40
C ARG A 577 -1.21 -13.29 19.73
N VAL A 578 -1.02 -13.00 21.01
CA VAL A 578 0.03 -12.12 21.52
C VAL A 578 0.70 -12.72 22.75
N ASP A 579 1.98 -12.44 22.89
CA ASP A 579 2.73 -12.65 24.13
C ASP A 579 2.74 -11.38 24.97
N VAL A 580 2.32 -11.47 26.23
CA VAL A 580 2.25 -10.32 27.14
C VAL A 580 3.06 -10.56 28.40
N VAL A 581 3.90 -9.59 28.77
CA VAL A 581 4.58 -9.55 30.08
C VAL A 581 4.03 -8.38 30.89
N LEU A 582 3.42 -8.66 32.05
CA LEU A 582 3.04 -7.60 33.00
C LEU A 582 4.18 -7.37 33.99
N VAL A 583 4.65 -6.12 34.07
CA VAL A 583 5.75 -5.74 34.95
C VAL A 583 5.23 -4.93 36.13
N LEU A 584 5.46 -5.42 37.35
CA LEU A 584 4.99 -4.83 38.58
C LEU A 584 6.15 -4.29 39.43
N ASP A 585 6.14 -2.98 39.65
CA ASP A 585 6.99 -2.34 40.65
C ASP A 585 6.52 -2.70 42.07
N ARG A 586 7.42 -3.27 42.87
CA ARG A 586 7.20 -3.60 44.28
C ARG A 586 8.17 -2.89 45.23
N SER A 587 8.80 -1.81 44.76
CA SER A 587 9.68 -0.97 45.58
C SER A 587 8.95 -0.42 46.83
N LEU A 588 9.70 -0.01 47.85
CA LEU A 588 9.09 0.47 49.09
C LEU A 588 8.28 1.77 48.91
N SER A 589 8.55 2.58 47.89
CA SER A 589 7.73 3.76 47.56
C SER A 589 6.30 3.39 47.14
N MET A 590 6.08 2.17 46.65
CA MET A 590 4.76 1.63 46.34
C MET A 590 3.87 1.42 47.58
N THR A 591 4.41 1.53 48.79
CA THR A 591 3.62 1.51 50.04
C THR A 591 2.91 2.81 50.35
N ALA A 592 3.22 3.89 49.61
CA ALA A 592 2.54 5.17 49.76
C ALA A 592 1.04 5.06 49.44
N LEU A 593 0.24 5.96 50.00
CA LEU A 593 -1.19 6.04 49.71
C LEU A 593 -1.43 6.68 48.34
N CYS A 594 -2.46 6.20 47.65
CA CYS A 594 -3.03 6.85 46.47
C CYS A 594 -3.53 8.26 46.81
N ALA A 595 -3.71 9.10 45.79
CA ALA A 595 -4.11 10.51 45.96
C ALA A 595 -5.47 10.67 46.67
N ASP A 596 -6.37 9.71 46.50
CA ASP A 596 -7.68 9.67 47.15
C ASP A 596 -7.66 9.02 48.55
N GLY A 597 -6.52 8.51 48.99
CA GLY A 597 -6.32 7.83 50.28
C GLY A 597 -7.06 6.49 50.41
N SER A 598 -7.60 5.94 49.33
CA SER A 598 -8.44 4.73 49.38
C SER A 598 -7.65 3.43 49.55
N THR A 599 -6.41 3.40 49.06
CA THR A 599 -5.52 2.23 49.08
C THR A 599 -4.06 2.66 48.87
N THR A 600 -3.10 1.73 48.92
CA THR A 600 -1.69 2.00 48.58
C THR A 600 -1.45 1.91 47.08
N LEU A 601 -0.34 2.49 46.59
CA LEU A 601 0.03 2.40 45.17
C LEU A 601 0.21 0.94 44.72
N LEU A 602 0.81 0.09 45.58
CA LEU A 602 1.00 -1.32 45.30
C LEU A 602 -0.33 -2.07 45.20
N GLU A 603 -1.25 -1.85 46.13
CA GLU A 603 -2.55 -2.51 46.08
C GLU A 603 -3.37 -2.03 44.87
N ALA A 604 -3.31 -0.74 44.51
CA ALA A 604 -3.91 -0.25 43.27
C ALA A 604 -3.30 -0.92 42.01
N SER A 605 -1.97 -1.11 41.98
CA SER A 605 -1.27 -1.84 40.92
C SER A 605 -1.74 -3.29 40.79
N LYS A 606 -1.81 -4.02 41.92
CA LYS A 606 -2.28 -5.41 41.94
C LYS A 606 -3.70 -5.52 41.42
N MET A 607 -4.59 -4.61 41.82
CA MET A 607 -5.96 -4.58 41.31
C MET A 607 -6.02 -4.26 39.81
N GLY A 608 -5.15 -3.38 39.32
CA GLY A 608 -4.97 -3.10 37.90
C GLY A 608 -4.52 -4.34 37.11
N ALA A 609 -3.53 -5.07 37.62
CA ALA A 609 -3.09 -6.32 37.01
C ALA A 609 -4.17 -7.40 37.07
N SER A 610 -4.94 -7.51 38.15
CA SER A 610 -6.05 -8.47 38.24
C SER A 610 -7.18 -8.16 37.25
N ILE A 611 -7.57 -6.89 37.09
CA ILE A 611 -8.62 -6.52 36.13
C ILE A 611 -8.16 -6.69 34.67
N PHE A 612 -6.87 -6.52 34.41
CA PHE A 612 -6.25 -6.91 33.13
C PHE A 612 -6.49 -8.39 32.86
N LEU A 613 -6.04 -9.28 33.76
CA LEU A 613 -6.17 -10.74 33.56
C LEU A 613 -7.63 -11.20 33.46
N ASP A 614 -8.53 -10.62 34.26
CA ASP A 614 -9.95 -10.97 34.21
C ASP A 614 -10.59 -10.67 32.82
N LEU A 615 -10.11 -9.65 32.10
CA LEU A 615 -10.60 -9.30 30.76
C LEU A 615 -10.23 -10.35 29.72
N LEU A 616 -9.04 -10.93 29.81
CA LEU A 616 -8.50 -11.87 28.82
C LEU A 616 -9.39 -13.11 28.67
N ASP A 617 -9.53 -13.61 27.45
CA ASP A 617 -10.23 -14.86 27.18
C ASP A 617 -9.26 -16.04 27.36
N GLU A 618 -9.67 -17.00 28.21
CA GLU A 618 -8.88 -18.20 28.55
C GLU A 618 -8.80 -19.20 27.37
N ASP A 619 -9.65 -19.03 26.36
CA ASP A 619 -9.70 -19.91 25.18
C ASP A 619 -9.06 -19.26 23.93
N ALA A 620 -8.65 -17.98 23.98
CA ALA A 620 -8.13 -17.26 22.82
C ALA A 620 -6.67 -17.60 22.46
N GLY A 621 -5.94 -18.29 23.35
CA GLY A 621 -4.60 -18.81 23.07
C GLY A 621 -3.47 -17.77 23.12
N HIS A 622 -3.71 -16.62 23.74
CA HIS A 622 -2.67 -15.67 24.13
C HIS A 622 -1.73 -16.31 25.17
N ARG A 623 -0.52 -15.77 25.33
CA ARG A 623 0.41 -16.19 26.38
C ARG A 623 0.75 -15.01 27.28
N VAL A 624 0.82 -15.25 28.59
CA VAL A 624 0.99 -14.19 29.57
C VAL A 624 2.03 -14.60 30.59
N SER A 625 2.86 -13.67 31.04
CA SER A 625 3.75 -13.87 32.18
C SER A 625 3.78 -12.64 33.10
N LEU A 626 4.48 -12.76 34.23
CA LEU A 626 4.70 -11.67 35.19
C LEU A 626 6.18 -11.45 35.44
N VAL A 627 6.55 -10.18 35.59
CA VAL A 627 7.83 -9.76 36.15
C VAL A 627 7.54 -8.83 37.33
N ARG A 628 8.28 -9.00 38.43
CA ARG A 628 8.23 -8.07 39.56
C ARG A 628 9.62 -7.62 39.94
N PHE A 629 9.75 -6.35 40.31
CA PHE A 629 11.06 -5.75 40.56
C PHE A 629 11.04 -4.68 41.65
N GLY A 630 12.24 -4.39 42.16
CA GLY A 630 12.55 -3.26 43.03
C GLY A 630 14.00 -2.88 42.80
N THR A 631 14.88 -3.11 43.79
CA THR A 631 16.34 -2.96 43.60
C THR A 631 16.95 -4.04 42.71
N THR A 632 16.24 -5.16 42.56
CA THR A 632 16.55 -6.30 41.68
C THR A 632 15.23 -6.89 41.15
N VAL A 633 15.31 -7.77 40.15
CA VAL A 633 14.20 -8.68 39.79
C VAL A 633 14.09 -9.79 40.83
N GLU A 634 12.88 -10.21 41.16
CA GLU A 634 12.64 -11.32 42.09
C GLU A 634 11.77 -12.40 41.44
N PRO A 635 12.23 -13.67 41.43
CA PRO A 635 11.45 -14.75 40.87
C PRO A 635 10.17 -14.99 41.66
N PHE A 636 9.14 -15.48 40.98
CA PHE A 636 7.94 -16.00 41.63
C PHE A 636 8.21 -17.40 42.21
N ALA A 637 7.49 -17.74 43.28
CA ALA A 637 7.51 -19.08 43.87
C ALA A 637 6.05 -19.57 44.00
N PRO A 638 5.59 -20.53 43.18
CA PRO A 638 6.32 -21.17 42.07
C PRO A 638 6.68 -20.19 40.93
N PRO A 639 7.67 -20.52 40.08
CA PRO A 639 7.99 -19.70 38.89
C PRO A 639 6.77 -19.51 38.00
N ILE A 640 6.67 -18.33 37.39
CA ILE A 640 5.66 -17.98 36.40
C ILE A 640 6.40 -17.81 35.08
N HIS A 641 6.05 -18.63 34.08
CA HIS A 641 6.63 -18.57 32.74
C HIS A 641 5.65 -17.93 31.76
N LEU A 642 6.14 -17.67 30.54
CA LEU A 642 5.30 -17.27 29.42
C LEU A 642 4.57 -18.51 28.87
N ASP A 643 3.39 -18.76 29.40
CA ASP A 643 2.56 -19.93 29.07
C ASP A 643 1.22 -19.51 28.48
N PRO A 644 0.52 -20.41 27.74
CA PRO A 644 -0.86 -20.20 27.32
C PRO A 644 -1.75 -19.73 28.47
N PHE A 645 -2.52 -18.67 28.23
CA PHE A 645 -3.45 -18.11 29.19
C PHE A 645 -4.70 -18.99 29.27
N ASP A 646 -4.62 -20.09 30.02
CA ASP A 646 -5.74 -20.94 30.38
C ASP A 646 -6.17 -20.73 31.84
N ALA A 647 -7.27 -21.37 32.27
CA ALA A 647 -7.78 -21.28 33.64
C ALA A 647 -6.74 -21.61 34.73
N THR A 648 -5.81 -22.54 34.45
CA THR A 648 -4.77 -22.95 35.42
C THR A 648 -3.71 -21.87 35.54
N HIS A 649 -3.22 -21.38 34.39
CA HIS A 649 -2.23 -20.32 34.36
C HIS A 649 -2.78 -19.00 34.91
N HIS A 650 -4.02 -18.66 34.57
CA HIS A 650 -4.72 -17.51 35.14
C HIS A 650 -4.77 -17.54 36.68
N ALA A 651 -5.07 -18.69 37.28
CA ALA A 651 -5.05 -18.85 38.74
C ALA A 651 -3.63 -18.67 39.33
N GLY A 652 -2.60 -19.18 38.63
CA GLY A 652 -1.19 -19.00 38.98
C GLY A 652 -0.76 -17.52 38.96
N LEU A 653 -1.07 -16.81 37.87
CA LEU A 653 -0.83 -15.39 37.69
C LEU A 653 -1.53 -14.56 38.78
N THR A 654 -2.81 -14.85 39.05
CA THR A 654 -3.58 -14.19 40.11
C THR A 654 -2.94 -14.38 41.49
N THR A 655 -2.44 -15.57 41.78
CA THR A 655 -1.72 -15.88 43.02
C THR A 655 -0.39 -15.10 43.10
N GLY A 656 0.36 -15.03 41.99
CA GLY A 656 1.58 -14.25 41.88
C GLY A 656 1.37 -12.76 42.16
N ILE A 657 0.34 -12.16 41.56
CA ILE A 657 -0.06 -10.76 41.81
C ILE A 657 -0.41 -10.58 43.29
N THR A 658 -1.27 -11.43 43.83
CA THR A 658 -1.76 -11.32 45.22
C THR A 658 -0.60 -11.38 46.23
N ASN A 659 0.38 -12.25 45.99
CA ASN A 659 1.55 -12.45 46.84
C ASN A 659 2.65 -11.40 46.63
N THR A 660 2.48 -10.47 45.71
CA THR A 660 3.39 -9.35 45.55
C THR A 660 3.19 -8.36 46.69
N VAL A 661 4.23 -8.21 47.51
CA VAL A 661 4.29 -7.31 48.67
C VAL A 661 5.42 -6.31 48.47
N ALA A 662 5.55 -5.26 49.29
CA ALA A 662 6.73 -4.37 49.31
C ALA A 662 7.48 -4.57 50.63
N THR A 663 8.47 -5.48 50.65
CA THR A 663 9.18 -5.93 51.87
C THR A 663 10.68 -6.10 51.63
N ALA A 664 11.49 -5.92 52.68
CA ALA A 664 12.96 -6.00 52.65
C ALA A 664 13.48 -7.32 52.02
N PRO A 665 14.66 -7.32 51.35
CA PRO A 665 15.71 -6.29 51.36
C PRO A 665 15.50 -5.14 50.37
N ILE A 666 14.32 -5.06 49.76
CA ILE A 666 13.99 -4.05 48.75
C ILE A 666 13.97 -2.66 49.37
N GLY A 667 14.75 -1.73 48.81
CA GLY A 667 14.79 -0.32 49.19
C GLY A 667 13.78 0.53 48.39
N ASN A 668 13.90 1.85 48.49
CA ASN A 668 13.19 2.82 47.64
C ASN A 668 13.79 2.92 46.22
N ALA A 669 14.56 1.90 45.81
CA ALA A 669 15.31 1.91 44.58
C ALA A 669 14.74 0.92 43.57
N THR A 670 14.81 1.28 42.29
CA THR A 670 14.11 0.68 41.15
C THR A 670 15.09 0.49 39.99
N CYS A 671 15.25 -0.75 39.55
CA CYS A 671 16.15 -1.14 38.45
C CYS A 671 15.37 -1.51 37.18
N TYR A 672 14.97 -0.53 36.37
CA TYR A 672 14.14 -0.82 35.20
C TYR A 672 14.87 -1.71 34.18
N GLY A 673 16.18 -1.51 33.98
CA GLY A 673 16.96 -2.34 33.06
C GLY A 673 16.90 -3.82 33.43
N ALA A 674 16.92 -4.18 34.71
CA ALA A 674 16.88 -5.59 35.09
C ALA A 674 15.51 -6.20 34.82
N ALA A 675 14.43 -5.43 35.06
CA ALA A 675 13.08 -5.85 34.75
C ALA A 675 12.89 -6.04 33.24
N LEU A 676 13.40 -5.12 32.42
CA LEU A 676 13.33 -5.24 30.96
C LEU A 676 14.16 -6.41 30.42
N ASP A 677 15.34 -6.67 30.98
CA ASP A 677 16.16 -7.81 30.55
C ASP A 677 15.49 -9.14 30.91
N GLU A 678 14.84 -9.22 32.08
CA GLU A 678 14.00 -10.37 32.43
C GLU A 678 12.82 -10.53 31.46
N CYS A 679 12.13 -9.44 31.10
CA CYS A 679 11.05 -9.50 30.09
C CYS A 679 11.58 -10.04 28.76
N ARG A 680 12.73 -9.53 28.30
CA ARG A 680 13.39 -9.99 27.06
C ARG A 680 13.72 -11.47 27.12
N ILE A 681 14.23 -11.97 28.25
CA ILE A 681 14.52 -13.40 28.45
C ILE A 681 13.24 -14.25 28.39
N GLN A 682 12.14 -13.78 28.98
CA GLN A 682 10.87 -14.52 28.94
C GLN A 682 10.23 -14.52 27.55
N LEU A 683 10.42 -13.44 26.77
CA LEU A 683 9.92 -13.30 25.41
C LEU A 683 10.79 -14.01 24.35
N ASP A 684 12.04 -14.34 24.68
CA ASP A 684 12.93 -15.16 23.85
C ASP A 684 12.59 -16.66 23.98
N ASP A 685 11.37 -16.98 23.56
CA ASP A 685 10.76 -18.32 23.61
C ASP A 685 10.66 -18.96 22.21
N SER A 686 10.76 -20.29 22.12
CA SER A 686 10.72 -20.98 20.82
C SER A 686 9.33 -21.02 20.17
N ASP A 687 8.25 -20.79 20.91
CA ASP A 687 6.87 -20.63 20.40
C ASP A 687 6.41 -19.16 20.48
N LYS A 688 7.34 -18.19 20.38
CA LYS A 688 7.02 -16.75 20.39
C LYS A 688 5.93 -16.38 19.38
N ARG A 689 4.97 -15.59 19.83
CA ARG A 689 3.94 -15.01 18.98
C ARG A 689 4.53 -13.83 18.19
N PRO A 690 4.03 -13.55 16.98
CA PRO A 690 4.56 -12.46 16.16
C PRO A 690 4.51 -11.11 16.87
N ARG A 691 3.44 -10.86 17.64
CA ARG A 691 3.27 -9.65 18.44
C ARG A 691 3.63 -9.93 19.91
N GLN A 692 4.50 -9.10 20.46
CA GLN A 692 5.00 -9.21 21.82
C GLN A 692 4.86 -7.86 22.54
N ILE A 693 4.27 -7.89 23.74
CA ILE A 693 3.91 -6.69 24.50
C ILE A 693 4.47 -6.77 25.92
N ILE A 694 5.00 -5.64 26.40
CA ILE A 694 5.34 -5.41 27.80
C ILE A 694 4.45 -4.30 28.35
N HIS A 695 3.65 -4.58 29.39
CA HIS A 695 3.03 -3.52 30.18
C HIS A 695 3.95 -3.17 31.36
N PHE A 696 4.70 -2.08 31.22
CA PHE A 696 5.67 -1.63 32.21
C PHE A 696 5.05 -0.64 33.20
N PHE A 697 4.69 -1.11 34.40
CA PHE A 697 4.06 -0.28 35.44
C PHE A 697 5.03 0.05 36.59
N THR A 698 5.03 1.32 37.03
CA THR A 698 5.88 1.85 38.10
C THR A 698 5.32 3.16 38.67
N ASP A 699 5.80 3.60 39.84
CA ASP A 699 5.50 4.94 40.39
C ASP A 699 6.27 6.08 39.69
N GLY A 700 7.16 5.76 38.74
CA GLY A 700 7.70 6.70 37.75
C GLY A 700 9.18 7.06 37.92
N LYS A 701 9.89 6.48 38.88
CA LYS A 701 11.32 6.76 39.11
C LYS A 701 12.20 5.57 38.78
N GLN A 702 13.20 5.79 37.93
CA GLN A 702 14.36 4.90 37.80
C GLN A 702 15.53 5.47 38.62
N ASN A 703 16.17 4.69 39.49
CA ASN A 703 17.29 5.19 40.30
C ASN A 703 18.33 4.12 40.69
N MET A 704 18.24 2.92 40.12
CA MET A 704 19.17 1.81 40.36
C MET A 704 19.60 1.18 39.03
N VAL A 705 20.89 0.86 38.92
CA VAL A 705 21.41 0.08 37.79
C VAL A 705 20.93 -1.38 37.86
N PRO A 706 20.78 -2.07 36.71
CA PRO A 706 21.02 -1.59 35.35
C PRO A 706 19.90 -0.66 34.83
N TRP A 707 20.25 0.20 33.87
CA TRP A 707 19.36 1.22 33.32
C TRP A 707 18.54 0.67 32.15
N ALA A 708 17.31 1.14 31.97
CA ALA A 708 16.45 0.77 30.86
C ALA A 708 17.08 1.12 29.50
N GLU A 709 17.84 2.21 29.47
CA GLU A 709 18.60 2.69 28.31
C GLU A 709 19.59 1.65 27.77
N ASP A 710 20.11 0.76 28.63
CA ASP A 710 21.07 -0.27 28.24
C ASP A 710 20.39 -1.47 27.56
N ILE A 711 19.07 -1.66 27.76
CA ILE A 711 18.30 -2.82 27.29
C ILE A 711 17.36 -2.46 26.15
N LEU A 712 16.80 -1.24 26.17
CA LEU A 712 15.82 -0.76 25.19
C LEU A 712 16.24 -0.97 23.73
N PRO A 713 17.51 -0.74 23.30
CA PRO A 713 17.92 -0.99 21.92
C PRO A 713 17.71 -2.44 21.46
N MET A 714 17.89 -3.42 22.36
CA MET A 714 17.65 -4.83 22.03
C MET A 714 16.16 -5.10 21.87
N LEU A 715 15.32 -4.59 22.77
CA LEU A 715 13.85 -4.76 22.68
C LEU A 715 13.27 -4.10 21.42
N ILE A 716 13.81 -2.95 21.00
CA ILE A 716 13.45 -2.32 19.72
C ILE A 716 13.81 -3.25 18.55
N SER A 717 15.02 -3.80 18.55
CA SER A 717 15.48 -4.75 17.52
C SER A 717 14.68 -6.06 17.51
N ASP A 718 14.19 -6.49 18.66
CA ASP A 718 13.36 -7.69 18.80
C ASP A 718 11.89 -7.42 18.42
N GLY A 719 11.50 -6.14 18.29
CA GLY A 719 10.17 -5.73 17.87
C GLY A 719 9.13 -5.70 18.98
N VAL A 720 9.56 -5.73 20.24
CA VAL A 720 8.66 -5.72 21.40
C VAL A 720 8.02 -4.36 21.58
N GLU A 721 6.69 -4.32 21.77
CA GLU A 721 5.88 -3.13 22.07
C GLU A 721 5.85 -2.88 23.59
N ILE A 722 6.20 -1.69 24.07
CA ILE A 722 6.20 -1.38 25.50
C ILE A 722 5.13 -0.34 25.82
N HIS A 723 4.09 -0.72 26.57
CA HIS A 723 3.17 0.23 27.16
C HIS A 723 3.64 0.58 28.55
N SER A 724 4.12 1.81 28.75
CA SER A 724 4.62 2.25 30.04
C SER A 724 3.58 3.07 30.81
N THR A 725 3.51 2.90 32.12
CA THR A 725 2.58 3.63 32.99
C THR A 725 3.34 4.17 34.21
N ALA A 726 3.34 5.49 34.35
CA ALA A 726 3.84 6.19 35.54
C ALA A 726 2.67 6.52 36.48
N PHE A 727 2.61 5.87 37.63
CA PHE A 727 1.53 6.06 38.60
C PHE A 727 1.88 7.08 39.68
N SER A 728 2.14 8.31 39.26
CA SER A 728 2.30 9.47 40.14
C SER A 728 1.99 10.78 39.43
N ALA A 729 1.38 11.75 40.13
CA ALA A 729 1.18 13.11 39.61
C ALA A 729 2.49 13.93 39.63
N PHE A 730 3.25 13.76 40.72
CA PHE A 730 4.59 14.29 41.02
C PHE A 730 5.18 13.33 42.06
N ASP A 731 6.49 13.06 42.05
CA ASP A 731 7.16 12.26 43.09
C ASP A 731 6.76 12.83 44.46
N ILE A 732 6.28 11.99 45.37
CA ILE A 732 5.98 12.33 46.77
C ILE A 732 7.19 12.91 47.52
N PHE A 733 8.40 12.82 46.93
CA PHE A 733 9.66 13.42 47.37
C PHE A 733 10.18 14.56 46.46
N GLY A 734 9.42 15.04 45.47
CA GLY A 734 9.70 16.29 44.74
C GLY A 734 10.49 16.19 43.42
N GLY A 735 10.59 15.01 42.78
CA GLY A 735 11.10 14.80 41.42
C GLY A 735 10.04 14.65 40.31
N ALA A 736 10.48 14.79 39.05
CA ALA A 736 9.66 14.53 37.86
C ALA A 736 9.67 13.02 37.50
N VAL A 737 8.62 12.56 36.79
CA VAL A 737 8.60 11.23 36.16
C VAL A 737 9.80 11.08 35.22
N THR A 738 10.41 9.89 35.22
CA THR A 738 11.60 9.65 34.42
C THR A 738 11.25 9.68 32.93
N PRO A 739 11.88 10.55 32.11
CA PRO A 739 11.59 10.65 30.67
C PRO A 739 11.74 9.33 29.90
N ILE A 740 12.52 8.38 30.45
CA ILE A 740 12.71 7.06 29.86
C ILE A 740 11.41 6.27 29.70
N LEU A 741 10.38 6.46 30.54
CA LEU A 741 9.10 5.76 30.40
C LEU A 741 8.40 6.15 29.10
N GLU A 742 8.35 7.45 28.80
CA GLU A 742 7.85 7.97 27.53
C GLU A 742 8.72 7.49 26.35
N THR A 743 10.04 7.51 26.51
CA THR A 743 10.98 7.00 25.48
C THR A 743 10.77 5.51 25.19
N MET A 744 10.59 4.66 26.21
CA MET A 744 10.35 3.23 26.02
C MET A 744 9.08 3.00 25.20
N ALA A 745 7.98 3.66 25.54
CA ALA A 745 6.74 3.51 24.80
C ALA A 745 6.83 4.06 23.38
N SER A 746 7.26 5.33 23.26
CA SER A 746 7.36 5.99 21.96
C SER A 746 8.29 5.22 21.01
N GLN A 747 9.49 4.80 21.43
CA GLN A 747 10.42 4.13 20.51
C GLN A 747 10.02 2.69 20.14
N THR A 748 9.10 2.07 20.88
CA THR A 748 8.67 0.69 20.64
C THR A 748 7.31 0.57 19.96
N GLY A 749 6.60 1.69 19.78
CA GLY A 749 5.25 1.72 19.21
C GLY A 749 4.13 1.56 20.25
N GLY A 750 4.45 1.45 21.54
CA GLY A 750 3.47 1.36 22.61
C GLY A 750 2.99 2.73 23.10
N SER A 751 2.10 2.73 24.10
CA SER A 751 1.55 3.97 24.68
C SER A 751 2.15 4.28 26.06
N PHE A 752 2.39 5.57 26.32
CA PHE A 752 2.78 6.10 27.64
C PHE A 752 1.59 6.78 28.29
N ALA A 753 1.37 6.49 29.58
CA ALA A 753 0.43 7.25 30.40
C ALA A 753 1.08 7.65 31.73
N GLN A 754 0.90 8.90 32.13
CA GLN A 754 1.11 9.34 33.50
C GLN A 754 -0.25 9.48 34.17
N VAL A 755 -0.44 8.88 35.33
CA VAL A 755 -1.73 8.85 36.04
C VAL A 755 -1.56 9.49 37.41
N ASP A 756 -2.53 10.31 37.84
CA ASP A 756 -2.46 11.16 39.04
C ASP A 756 -2.58 10.39 40.38
N ALA A 757 -2.05 9.17 40.44
CA ALA A 757 -2.18 8.26 41.58
C ALA A 757 -3.64 8.01 42.01
N LEU A 758 -4.59 8.08 41.07
CA LEU A 758 -6.00 7.74 41.28
C LEU A 758 -6.25 6.27 40.88
N PRO A 759 -6.76 5.41 41.78
CA PRO A 759 -6.91 3.98 41.50
C PRO A 759 -7.84 3.65 40.33
N LEU A 760 -8.86 4.47 40.09
CA LEU A 760 -9.82 4.28 39.00
C LEU A 760 -9.19 4.55 37.64
N ASP A 761 -8.43 5.64 37.52
CA ASP A 761 -7.70 5.96 36.29
C ASP A 761 -6.66 4.87 35.96
N LEU A 762 -6.03 4.29 36.98
CA LEU A 762 -5.09 3.20 36.77
C LEU A 762 -5.78 1.95 36.21
N ARG A 763 -6.98 1.62 36.66
CA ARG A 763 -7.71 0.45 36.13
C ARG A 763 -8.15 0.65 34.69
N LYS A 764 -8.59 1.86 34.34
CA LYS A 764 -8.84 2.20 32.93
C LYS A 764 -7.59 1.98 32.10
N ARG A 765 -6.43 2.42 32.61
CA ARG A 765 -5.16 2.23 31.92
C ARG A 765 -4.81 0.75 31.70
N PHE A 766 -4.99 -0.10 32.71
CA PHE A 766 -4.76 -1.55 32.53
C PHE A 766 -5.72 -2.18 31.54
N LEU A 767 -7.01 -1.81 31.57
CA LEU A 767 -7.99 -2.31 30.60
C LEU A 767 -7.77 -1.78 29.19
N GLU A 768 -7.30 -0.53 29.05
CA GLU A 768 -6.88 0.04 27.77
C GLU A 768 -5.74 -0.80 27.16
N VAL A 769 -4.66 -1.05 27.92
CA VAL A 769 -3.54 -1.87 27.43
C VAL A 769 -3.98 -3.31 27.16
N ALA A 770 -4.86 -3.89 27.99
CA ALA A 770 -5.43 -5.21 27.74
C ALA A 770 -6.24 -5.25 26.43
N SER A 771 -7.10 -4.26 26.20
CA SER A 771 -7.91 -4.17 24.97
C SER A 771 -7.04 -4.03 23.73
N VAL A 772 -5.97 -3.22 23.79
CA VAL A 772 -4.99 -3.08 22.70
C VAL A 772 -4.22 -4.37 22.46
N ALA A 773 -3.83 -5.07 23.52
CA ALA A 773 -3.14 -6.35 23.41
C ALA A 773 -4.01 -7.42 22.75
N MET A 774 -5.29 -7.49 23.15
CA MET A 774 -6.24 -8.52 22.70
C MET A 774 -6.97 -8.16 21.39
N GLY A 775 -6.82 -6.93 20.90
CA GLY A 775 -7.55 -6.45 19.71
C GLY A 775 -9.06 -6.25 19.97
N LEU A 776 -9.43 -5.85 21.20
CA LEU A 776 -10.83 -5.59 21.59
C LEU A 776 -11.20 -4.13 21.36
N ASP A 777 -12.41 -3.89 20.87
CA ASP A 777 -12.97 -2.55 20.72
C ASP A 777 -13.61 -2.05 22.02
N ALA A 778 -13.32 -0.81 22.37
CA ALA A 778 -14.03 -0.09 23.43
C ALA A 778 -15.38 0.42 22.91
N LEU A 779 -16.48 -0.12 23.44
CA LEU A 779 -17.84 0.32 23.11
C LEU A 779 -18.24 1.56 23.93
N LEU A 780 -17.77 1.61 25.18
CA LEU A 780 -18.22 2.58 26.17
C LEU A 780 -17.21 2.67 27.34
N ASP A 781 -16.79 3.88 27.74
CA ASP A 781 -15.91 4.11 28.92
C ASP A 781 -16.23 5.39 29.75
N PRO A 782 -17.43 5.56 30.32
CA PRO A 782 -17.82 6.71 31.15
C PRO A 782 -17.62 6.50 32.66
N SER A 783 -17.67 7.62 33.39
CA SER A 783 -17.65 7.67 34.86
C SER A 783 -19.01 8.12 35.43
N TYR A 784 -19.47 7.48 36.51
CA TYR A 784 -20.73 7.82 37.18
C TYR A 784 -20.58 7.99 38.69
N TRP A 785 -21.43 8.85 39.26
CA TRP A 785 -21.69 8.88 40.69
C TRP A 785 -23.00 8.13 40.98
N VAL A 786 -22.92 7.06 41.77
CA VAL A 786 -24.07 6.19 42.08
C VAL A 786 -24.34 6.14 43.59
N SER A 787 -25.60 5.94 43.95
CA SER A 787 -26.05 5.66 45.33
C SER A 787 -27.19 4.65 45.32
N PRO A 788 -27.57 4.03 46.45
CA PRO A 788 -28.68 3.08 46.49
C PRO A 788 -30.03 3.68 46.04
N GLN A 789 -30.23 4.99 46.23
CA GLN A 789 -31.44 5.70 45.83
C GLN A 789 -31.38 6.32 44.42
N ASN A 790 -30.18 6.41 43.85
CA ASN A 790 -29.94 7.02 42.54
C ASN A 790 -28.94 6.15 41.76
N PRO A 791 -29.39 5.01 41.21
CA PRO A 791 -28.57 4.21 40.32
C PRO A 791 -28.33 4.94 38.99
N ALA A 792 -27.19 4.67 38.36
CA ALA A 792 -26.91 5.14 37.00
C ALA A 792 -27.41 4.09 36.00
N LYS A 793 -27.98 4.56 34.90
CA LYS A 793 -28.42 3.71 33.78
C LYS A 793 -27.72 4.20 32.52
N GLU A 794 -27.09 3.30 31.80
CA GLU A 794 -26.42 3.59 30.53
C GLU A 794 -26.80 2.55 29.47
N THR A 795 -26.66 2.93 28.21
CA THR A 795 -26.91 2.05 27.07
C THR A 795 -25.73 2.05 26.11
N PHE A 796 -25.46 0.90 25.48
CA PHE A 796 -24.41 0.74 24.47
C PHE A 796 -24.88 -0.18 23.34
N ALA A 797 -24.41 0.08 22.12
CA ALA A 797 -24.77 -0.70 20.94
C ALA A 797 -23.78 -1.84 20.70
N VAL A 798 -24.31 -3.06 20.56
CA VAL A 798 -23.56 -4.24 20.12
C VAL A 798 -24.01 -4.55 18.69
N ASP A 799 -23.06 -4.59 17.76
CA ASP A 799 -23.35 -4.88 16.35
C ASP A 799 -23.34 -6.41 16.08
N PRO A 800 -23.83 -6.86 14.92
CA PRO A 800 -23.98 -8.29 14.62
C PRO A 800 -22.68 -9.08 14.47
N THR A 801 -21.53 -8.41 14.34
CA THR A 801 -20.23 -9.07 14.20
C THR A 801 -19.60 -9.39 15.54
N ALA A 802 -20.13 -8.83 16.64
CA ALA A 802 -19.61 -9.04 17.96
C ALA A 802 -19.74 -10.51 18.43
N GLN A 803 -18.63 -11.11 18.84
CA GLN A 803 -18.62 -12.51 19.33
C GLN A 803 -18.61 -12.60 20.85
N THR A 804 -17.87 -11.70 21.50
CA THR A 804 -17.76 -11.64 22.95
C THR A 804 -18.11 -10.23 23.44
N LEU A 805 -18.57 -10.13 24.69
CA LEU A 805 -18.87 -8.86 25.35
C LEU A 805 -18.38 -8.92 26.80
N ALA A 806 -17.58 -7.94 27.20
CA ALA A 806 -17.17 -7.73 28.58
C ALA A 806 -17.73 -6.40 29.09
N VAL A 807 -18.50 -6.43 30.18
CA VAL A 807 -19.00 -5.23 30.88
C VAL A 807 -18.38 -5.16 32.26
N VAL A 808 -17.56 -4.13 32.47
CA VAL A 808 -16.76 -3.92 33.66
C VAL A 808 -17.29 -2.74 34.44
N THR A 809 -17.52 -2.93 35.74
CA THR A 809 -17.93 -1.90 36.69
C THR A 809 -16.91 -1.83 37.82
N ALA A 810 -16.16 -0.73 37.92
CA ALA A 810 -15.01 -0.60 38.84
C ALA A 810 -15.16 0.56 39.85
N TRP A 811 -14.61 0.39 41.06
CA TRP A 811 -14.69 1.37 42.17
C TRP A 811 -13.39 1.49 42.99
N ALA A 812 -13.02 2.69 43.44
CA ALA A 812 -11.69 2.94 44.03
C ALA A 812 -11.31 2.05 45.23
N LYS A 813 -12.20 1.86 46.21
CA LYS A 813 -11.89 1.14 47.46
C LYS A 813 -11.82 -0.39 47.27
N PRO A 814 -10.81 -1.07 47.85
CA PRO A 814 -10.67 -2.52 47.72
C PRO A 814 -11.64 -3.27 48.65
N ASP A 815 -12.91 -3.37 48.26
CA ASP A 815 -13.93 -4.06 49.02
C ASP A 815 -14.89 -4.81 48.07
N LEU A 816 -15.18 -6.06 48.43
CA LEU A 816 -16.25 -6.84 47.81
C LEU A 816 -17.58 -6.13 48.10
N GLU A 817 -18.39 -5.94 47.07
CA GLU A 817 -19.76 -5.40 47.18
C GLU A 817 -19.91 -3.87 47.30
N GLN A 818 -18.97 -3.08 46.80
CA GLN A 818 -19.20 -1.63 46.75
C GLN A 818 -20.19 -1.22 45.66
N ALA A 819 -20.22 -1.89 44.50
CA ALA A 819 -21.19 -1.65 43.45
C ALA A 819 -21.67 -2.97 42.80
N ARG A 820 -22.80 -2.89 42.09
CA ARG A 820 -23.38 -3.98 41.30
C ARG A 820 -23.83 -3.44 39.95
N ALA A 821 -23.64 -4.25 38.92
CA ALA A 821 -24.17 -4.02 37.59
C ALA A 821 -25.26 -5.05 37.27
N GLN A 822 -26.33 -4.60 36.63
CA GLN A 822 -27.35 -5.46 36.06
C GLN A 822 -27.48 -5.17 34.58
N LEU A 823 -27.29 -6.20 33.76
CA LEU A 823 -27.42 -6.11 32.31
C LEU A 823 -28.83 -6.48 31.86
N SER A 824 -29.28 -5.86 30.79
CA SER A 824 -30.47 -6.27 30.03
C SER A 824 -30.15 -6.33 28.54
N THR A 825 -30.64 -7.39 27.89
CA THR A 825 -30.50 -7.62 26.45
C THR A 825 -31.26 -6.55 25.65
N PRO A 826 -31.06 -6.45 24.32
CA PRO A 826 -31.78 -5.52 23.45
C PRO A 826 -33.31 -5.65 23.51
N ASP A 827 -33.83 -6.84 23.82
CA ASP A 827 -35.28 -7.08 23.98
C ASP A 827 -35.79 -6.75 25.41
N GLY A 828 -34.93 -6.18 26.26
CA GLY A 828 -35.26 -5.78 27.63
C GLY A 828 -35.26 -6.94 28.64
N LYS A 829 -34.76 -8.13 28.29
CA LYS A 829 -34.63 -9.23 29.25
C LYS A 829 -33.41 -9.02 30.13
N THR A 830 -33.59 -9.10 31.44
CA THR A 830 -32.47 -9.07 32.40
C THR A 830 -31.58 -10.30 32.23
N VAL A 831 -30.27 -10.10 32.11
CA VAL A 831 -29.29 -11.18 32.00
C VAL A 831 -29.15 -11.89 33.34
N ASP A 832 -29.24 -13.22 33.31
CA ASP A 832 -29.04 -14.07 34.49
C ASP A 832 -27.66 -14.74 34.40
N GLU A 833 -26.99 -14.85 35.55
CA GLU A 833 -25.64 -15.41 35.66
C GLU A 833 -25.60 -16.92 35.35
N THR A 834 -26.75 -17.59 35.36
CA THR A 834 -26.88 -19.01 35.03
C THR A 834 -27.06 -19.28 33.54
N TRP A 835 -27.17 -18.24 32.71
CA TRP A 835 -27.33 -18.40 31.27
C TRP A 835 -26.08 -19.00 30.62
N PRO A 836 -26.24 -19.86 29.59
CA PRO A 836 -25.10 -20.38 28.85
C PRO A 836 -24.25 -19.26 28.26
N GLY A 837 -22.93 -19.33 28.47
CA GLY A 837 -22.00 -18.32 27.97
C GLY A 837 -21.90 -17.06 28.82
N VAL A 838 -22.56 -16.98 29.98
CA VAL A 838 -22.39 -15.86 30.94
C VAL A 838 -21.45 -16.26 32.06
N GLN A 839 -20.47 -15.41 32.34
CA GLN A 839 -19.57 -15.52 33.49
C GLN A 839 -19.52 -14.18 34.22
N VAL A 840 -19.66 -14.19 35.55
CA VAL A 840 -19.56 -12.98 36.37
C VAL A 840 -18.40 -13.12 37.35
N LEU A 841 -17.43 -12.21 37.22
CA LEU A 841 -16.25 -12.12 38.07
C LEU A 841 -16.45 -11.00 39.08
N ARG A 842 -16.37 -11.32 40.37
CA ARG A 842 -16.48 -10.36 41.47
C ARG A 842 -15.17 -10.28 42.23
N ARG A 843 -14.61 -9.08 42.32
CA ARG A 843 -13.33 -8.79 42.99
C ARG A 843 -13.47 -7.63 43.97
N GLU A 844 -12.45 -7.43 44.80
CA GLU A 844 -12.31 -6.30 45.71
C GLU A 844 -11.99 -5.01 44.93
N GLY A 845 -12.86 -4.56 44.02
CA GLY A 845 -12.59 -3.38 43.20
C GLY A 845 -13.35 -3.30 41.89
N HIS A 846 -13.83 -4.43 41.38
CA HIS A 846 -14.65 -4.48 40.18
C HIS A 846 -15.59 -5.68 40.17
N GLU A 847 -16.64 -5.54 39.36
CA GLU A 847 -17.47 -6.62 38.86
C GLU A 847 -17.36 -6.64 37.33
N MET A 848 -17.14 -7.80 36.75
CA MET A 848 -17.03 -7.98 35.31
C MET A 848 -17.98 -9.07 34.84
N TRP A 849 -18.81 -8.74 33.86
CA TRP A 849 -19.68 -9.68 33.16
C TRP A 849 -19.04 -10.02 31.82
N LYS A 850 -18.73 -11.29 31.58
CA LYS A 850 -18.23 -11.80 30.30
C LYS A 850 -19.33 -12.64 29.65
N LEU A 851 -19.63 -12.33 28.40
CA LEU A 851 -20.72 -12.95 27.64
C LEU A 851 -20.18 -13.48 26.31
N ASP A 852 -20.36 -14.78 26.07
CA ASP A 852 -20.23 -15.42 24.76
C ASP A 852 -21.55 -15.20 24.00
N LEU A 853 -21.53 -14.26 23.05
CA LEU A 853 -22.72 -13.83 22.34
C LEU A 853 -23.22 -14.92 21.39
N HIS A 854 -22.34 -15.75 20.84
CA HIS A 854 -22.74 -16.88 20.00
C HIS A 854 -23.51 -17.94 20.80
N LYS A 855 -23.04 -18.29 22.01
CA LYS A 855 -23.78 -19.20 22.91
C LYS A 855 -25.14 -18.61 23.28
N LEU A 856 -25.22 -17.32 23.58
CA LEU A 856 -26.49 -16.65 23.89
C LEU A 856 -27.46 -16.64 22.68
N GLN A 857 -26.97 -16.36 21.47
CA GLN A 857 -27.75 -16.44 20.23
C GLN A 857 -28.27 -17.86 19.98
N SER A 858 -27.42 -18.88 20.16
CA SER A 858 -27.81 -20.29 20.01
C SER A 858 -28.90 -20.71 21.02
N TRP A 859 -28.96 -20.00 22.14
CA TRP A 859 -29.98 -20.16 23.17
C TRP A 859 -31.23 -19.28 22.96
N GLY A 860 -31.31 -18.60 21.81
CA GLY A 860 -32.47 -17.83 21.36
C GLY A 860 -32.54 -16.40 21.90
N MET A 861 -31.45 -15.86 22.46
CA MET A 861 -31.38 -14.45 22.86
C MET A 861 -30.92 -13.59 21.68
N ARG A 862 -31.59 -12.46 21.47
CA ARG A 862 -31.05 -11.40 20.60
C ARG A 862 -29.85 -10.75 21.29
N THR A 863 -28.72 -10.69 20.60
CA THR A 863 -27.49 -10.08 21.12
C THR A 863 -27.09 -8.80 20.38
N GLU A 864 -27.53 -8.62 19.15
CA GLU A 864 -27.35 -7.39 18.38
C GLU A 864 -28.39 -6.31 18.76
N GLY A 865 -27.95 -5.07 18.91
CA GLY A 865 -28.78 -3.92 19.24
C GLY A 865 -28.36 -3.22 20.54
N LEU A 866 -29.29 -2.48 21.12
CA LEU A 866 -29.03 -1.59 22.27
C LEU A 866 -29.14 -2.33 23.60
N TRP A 867 -28.01 -2.60 24.24
CA TRP A 867 -27.97 -3.15 25.59
C TRP A 867 -28.15 -2.06 26.63
N THR A 868 -28.62 -2.46 27.82
CA THR A 868 -28.74 -1.58 28.98
C THR A 868 -27.94 -2.13 30.14
N VAL A 869 -27.18 -1.27 30.81
CA VAL A 869 -26.54 -1.55 32.10
C VAL A 869 -27.07 -0.60 33.16
N VAL A 870 -27.44 -1.16 34.32
CA VAL A 870 -27.83 -0.38 35.51
C VAL A 870 -26.80 -0.63 36.60
N MET A 871 -26.19 0.44 37.09
CA MET A 871 -25.18 0.42 38.14
C MET A 871 -25.73 1.03 39.41
N ALA A 872 -25.59 0.32 40.52
CA ALA A 872 -26.00 0.80 41.83
C ALA A 872 -24.87 0.62 42.84
N ALA A 873 -24.82 1.52 43.82
CA ALA A 873 -24.00 1.28 45.01
C ALA A 873 -24.54 0.04 45.74
N GLY A 874 -23.61 -0.77 46.23
CA GLY A 874 -23.89 -2.05 46.86
C GLY A 874 -24.55 -1.92 48.23
N PRO A 875 -24.93 -3.05 48.84
CA PRO A 875 -25.80 -3.10 50.02
C PRO A 875 -25.20 -2.45 51.28
N LYS A 876 -23.89 -2.20 51.31
CA LYS A 876 -23.19 -1.53 52.42
C LYS A 876 -23.49 -0.03 52.51
N PHE A 877 -23.88 0.61 51.40
CA PHE A 877 -24.19 2.05 51.35
C PHE A 877 -25.60 2.34 51.87
N ARG A 878 -25.78 3.46 52.58
CA ARG A 878 -27.09 3.87 53.12
C ARG A 878 -27.53 5.24 52.59
N GLY A 879 -28.83 5.36 52.28
CA GLY A 879 -29.45 6.65 51.97
C GLY A 879 -28.89 7.31 50.70
N ARG A 880 -28.29 8.50 50.86
CA ARG A 880 -27.73 9.32 49.77
C ARG A 880 -26.20 9.23 49.65
N GLU A 881 -25.56 8.31 50.36
CA GLU A 881 -24.12 8.10 50.20
C GLU A 881 -23.81 7.70 48.75
N SER A 882 -22.99 8.52 48.09
CA SER A 882 -22.61 8.34 46.71
C SER A 882 -21.16 7.91 46.57
N MET A 883 -20.88 7.11 45.56
CA MET A 883 -19.53 6.72 45.19
C MET A 883 -19.33 6.85 43.69
N GLN A 884 -18.08 7.03 43.27
CA GLN A 884 -17.71 6.98 41.87
C GLN A 884 -17.54 5.54 41.40
N VAL A 885 -18.08 5.26 40.22
CA VAL A 885 -17.97 3.99 39.51
C VAL A 885 -17.58 4.27 38.06
N GLU A 886 -16.61 3.51 37.55
CA GLU A 886 -16.25 3.49 36.14
C GLU A 886 -16.94 2.33 35.43
N LEU A 887 -17.52 2.60 34.27
CA LEU A 887 -18.11 1.59 33.40
C LEU A 887 -17.21 1.45 32.17
N MET A 888 -16.71 0.26 31.87
CA MET A 888 -15.99 -0.02 30.64
C MET A 888 -16.63 -1.20 29.94
N VAL A 889 -16.89 -1.08 28.64
CA VAL A 889 -17.51 -2.14 27.83
C VAL A 889 -16.62 -2.44 26.63
N TYR A 890 -16.26 -3.71 26.47
CA TYR A 890 -15.40 -4.20 25.38
C TYR A 890 -16.08 -5.31 24.61
N ALA A 891 -15.82 -5.38 23.30
CA ALA A 891 -16.25 -6.49 22.46
C ALA A 891 -15.20 -6.80 21.38
N ASP A 892 -15.13 -8.05 20.96
CA ASP A 892 -14.46 -8.45 19.71
C ASP A 892 -15.46 -8.27 18.57
N THR A 893 -15.26 -7.25 17.72
CA THR A 893 -16.19 -6.81 16.67
C THR A 893 -15.44 -6.22 15.47
N GLU A 894 -16.11 -6.17 14.32
CA GLU A 894 -15.62 -5.50 13.11
C GLU A 894 -16.10 -4.03 13.00
N LEU A 895 -16.83 -3.51 14.00
CA LEU A 895 -17.17 -2.08 14.12
C LEU A 895 -16.20 -1.39 15.09
N ASP A 896 -15.20 -0.73 14.52
CA ASP A 896 -14.06 -0.13 15.21
C ASP A 896 -14.19 1.41 15.21
N LEU A 897 -13.93 2.04 16.36
CA LEU A 897 -13.68 3.47 16.48
C LEU A 897 -12.25 3.64 16.99
N ARG A 898 -11.42 4.29 16.18
CA ARG A 898 -10.08 4.72 16.58
C ARG A 898 -10.02 6.22 16.72
N SER A 899 -9.30 6.68 17.71
CA SER A 899 -8.94 8.08 17.88
C SER A 899 -7.52 8.24 18.38
N GLU A 900 -6.88 9.33 17.94
CA GLU A 900 -5.53 9.64 18.38
C GLU A 900 -5.31 11.14 18.50
N VAL A 901 -4.37 11.51 19.36
CA VAL A 901 -3.84 12.86 19.43
C VAL A 901 -2.51 12.90 18.68
N ALA A 902 -2.51 13.56 17.52
CA ALA A 902 -1.31 13.75 16.72
C ALA A 902 -0.73 15.15 16.92
N ASN A 903 0.60 15.28 16.79
CA ASN A 903 1.23 16.59 16.68
C ASN A 903 0.77 17.27 15.38
N ASN A 904 0.51 18.58 15.42
CA ASN A 904 0.16 19.30 14.20
C ASN A 904 1.44 19.73 13.44
N PRO A 905 1.71 19.19 12.23
CA PRO A 905 2.94 19.51 11.50
C PRO A 905 2.97 20.96 11.00
N LYS A 906 1.82 21.62 10.88
CA LYS A 906 1.69 23.00 10.38
C LYS A 906 1.75 24.05 11.51
N TYR A 907 1.28 23.69 12.69
CA TYR A 907 1.16 24.58 13.84
C TYR A 907 1.74 23.89 15.08
N PRO A 908 3.04 24.08 15.37
CA PRO A 908 3.72 23.38 16.47
C PRO A 908 3.13 23.61 17.87
N ASP A 909 2.36 24.67 18.05
CA ASP A 909 1.62 25.03 19.26
C ASP A 909 0.25 24.32 19.37
N ARG A 910 -0.09 23.47 18.38
CA ARG A 910 -1.36 22.76 18.29
C ARG A 910 -1.15 21.26 18.20
N ILE A 911 -2.15 20.55 18.70
CA ILE A 911 -2.37 19.13 18.42
C ILE A 911 -3.53 18.99 17.44
N THR A 912 -3.65 17.83 16.82
CA THR A 912 -4.82 17.43 16.04
C THR A 912 -5.43 16.22 16.71
N LEU A 913 -6.70 16.33 17.13
CA LEU A 913 -7.48 15.16 17.54
C LEU A 913 -8.08 14.54 16.28
N LEU A 914 -7.76 13.28 16.01
CA LEU A 914 -8.24 12.51 14.87
C LEU A 914 -9.15 11.39 15.34
N ALA A 915 -10.11 11.01 14.52
CA ALA A 915 -10.95 9.85 14.75
C ALA A 915 -11.45 9.23 13.45
N ARG A 916 -11.74 7.92 13.47
CA ARG A 916 -12.35 7.18 12.37
C ARG A 916 -13.26 6.09 12.92
N MET A 917 -14.42 5.92 12.29
CA MET A 917 -15.28 4.77 12.53
C MET A 917 -15.33 3.87 11.29
N LEU A 918 -14.96 2.60 11.46
CA LEU A 918 -14.91 1.58 10.42
C LEU A 918 -15.91 0.47 10.73
N PHE A 919 -16.58 -0.08 9.71
CA PHE A 919 -17.29 -1.34 9.79
C PHE A 919 -16.76 -2.30 8.73
N LYS A 920 -16.23 -3.45 9.14
CA LYS A 920 -15.56 -4.43 8.25
C LYS A 920 -14.43 -3.79 7.43
N GLY A 921 -13.64 -2.94 8.08
CA GLY A 921 -12.51 -2.22 7.48
C GLY A 921 -12.90 -1.13 6.48
N GLN A 922 -14.19 -0.75 6.39
CA GLN A 922 -14.67 0.31 5.49
C GLN A 922 -15.27 1.49 6.28
N PRO A 923 -15.09 2.75 5.84
CA PRO A 923 -15.64 3.90 6.54
C PRO A 923 -17.17 3.84 6.65
N VAL A 924 -17.70 4.16 7.82
CA VAL A 924 -19.15 4.19 8.03
C VAL A 924 -19.73 5.49 7.45
N ASN A 925 -20.74 5.37 6.59
CA ASN A 925 -21.41 6.51 5.96
C ASN A 925 -22.17 7.36 6.99
N GLN A 926 -22.25 8.67 6.73
CA GLN A 926 -22.98 9.65 7.55
C GLN A 926 -22.50 9.71 9.01
N THR A 927 -21.25 9.30 9.27
CA THR A 927 -20.66 9.35 10.60
C THR A 927 -20.58 10.78 11.12
N ARG A 928 -20.92 10.96 12.39
CA ARG A 928 -20.76 12.21 13.13
C ARG A 928 -19.86 11.94 14.32
N VAL A 929 -18.83 12.75 14.49
CA VAL A 929 -17.88 12.60 15.58
C VAL A 929 -17.87 13.85 16.47
N ARG A 930 -18.04 13.64 17.77
CA ARG A 930 -17.90 14.65 18.82
C ARG A 930 -16.96 14.15 19.90
N ALA A 931 -16.40 15.04 20.70
CA ALA A 931 -15.65 14.65 21.87
C ALA A 931 -15.90 15.56 23.06
N THR A 932 -15.83 15.01 24.27
CA THR A 932 -15.74 15.77 25.51
C THR A 932 -14.28 15.89 25.91
N TRP A 933 -13.70 17.07 25.82
CA TRP A 933 -12.34 17.36 26.23
C TRP A 933 -12.29 17.75 27.71
N ARG A 934 -11.66 16.92 28.54
CA ARG A 934 -11.35 17.21 29.95
C ARG A 934 -9.93 17.77 30.05
N PHE A 935 -9.80 18.92 30.68
CA PHE A 935 -8.52 19.59 30.93
C PHE A 935 -7.76 18.92 32.09
N PRO A 936 -6.41 19.06 32.14
CA PRO A 936 -5.60 18.58 33.25
C PRO A 936 -6.14 19.10 34.59
N GLN A 937 -6.19 18.20 35.58
CA GLN A 937 -6.67 18.56 36.91
C GLN A 937 -5.51 19.10 37.76
N ILE A 938 -5.39 20.42 37.85
CA ILE A 938 -4.27 21.08 38.56
C ILE A 938 -4.45 21.01 40.10
N ASP A 939 -5.70 21.02 40.59
CA ASP A 939 -6.03 20.87 42.02
C ASP A 939 -7.07 19.74 42.20
N PRO A 940 -6.76 18.67 42.96
CA PRO A 940 -7.68 17.58 43.25
C PRO A 940 -9.01 18.03 43.88
N LYS A 941 -9.04 19.20 44.53
CA LYS A 941 -10.23 19.75 45.20
C LYS A 941 -11.16 20.52 44.26
N ILE A 942 -10.70 20.86 43.05
CA ILE A 942 -11.48 21.58 42.04
C ILE A 942 -11.85 20.58 40.94
N PRO A 943 -13.14 20.48 40.57
CA PRO A 943 -13.54 19.63 39.45
C PRO A 943 -12.81 20.02 38.16
N ALA A 944 -12.30 19.02 37.43
CA ALA A 944 -11.69 19.24 36.13
C ALA A 944 -12.66 19.93 35.17
N GLN A 945 -12.17 20.92 34.42
CA GLN A 945 -12.97 21.60 33.41
C GLN A 945 -13.21 20.65 32.23
N THR A 946 -14.37 20.77 31.59
CA THR A 946 -14.70 20.02 30.37
C THR A 946 -15.24 20.94 29.26
N LYS A 947 -15.01 20.54 28.01
CA LYS A 947 -15.48 21.25 26.81
C LYS A 947 -15.96 20.26 25.76
N GLN A 948 -17.16 20.48 25.22
CA GLN A 948 -17.63 19.74 24.05
C GLN A 948 -16.98 20.28 22.77
N ILE A 949 -16.53 19.38 21.91
CA ILE A 949 -15.91 19.67 20.61
C ILE A 949 -16.48 18.74 19.53
N TYR A 950 -16.40 19.15 18.27
CA TYR A 950 -16.87 18.41 17.10
C TYR A 950 -15.72 18.24 16.12
N LEU A 951 -15.58 17.04 15.56
CA LEU A 951 -14.57 16.75 14.56
C LEU A 951 -15.23 16.71 13.17
N TYR A 952 -14.46 17.04 12.14
CA TYR A 952 -14.96 17.23 10.78
C TYR A 952 -14.15 16.42 9.78
N ASP A 953 -14.84 15.91 8.76
CA ASP A 953 -14.29 15.27 7.57
C ASP A 953 -14.51 16.20 6.36
N ASP A 954 -13.78 17.32 6.35
CA ASP A 954 -13.88 18.42 5.38
C ASP A 954 -12.53 18.80 4.72
N GLY A 955 -11.46 18.08 5.08
CA GLY A 955 -10.08 18.28 4.69
C GLY A 955 -9.42 19.55 5.26
N LYS A 956 -10.08 20.31 6.14
CA LYS A 956 -9.59 21.60 6.65
C LYS A 956 -9.15 21.53 8.11
N HIS A 957 -9.57 20.52 8.85
CA HIS A 957 -9.39 20.44 10.30
C HIS A 957 -8.25 19.51 10.70
N GLY A 958 -7.34 19.23 9.77
CA GLY A 958 -6.19 18.34 9.99
C GLY A 958 -6.51 16.88 9.71
N ASP A 959 -7.62 16.62 9.02
CA ASP A 959 -8.31 15.36 8.75
C ASP A 959 -8.03 14.78 7.35
N GLY A 960 -6.97 15.22 6.68
CA GLY A 960 -6.64 14.67 5.36
C GLY A 960 -7.59 15.15 4.26
N ARG A 961 -8.27 14.22 3.56
CA ARG A 961 -9.10 14.53 2.40
C ARG A 961 -10.56 14.62 2.81
N ALA A 962 -11.31 15.53 2.20
CA ALA A 962 -12.74 15.66 2.51
C ALA A 962 -13.54 14.41 2.08
N ASN A 963 -14.39 13.93 2.98
CA ASN A 963 -15.25 12.76 2.87
C ASN A 963 -14.48 11.43 2.73
N ASP A 964 -13.31 11.30 3.37
CA ASP A 964 -12.54 10.05 3.38
C ASP A 964 -12.82 9.16 4.62
N GLY A 965 -13.63 9.64 5.56
CA GLY A 965 -13.99 8.96 6.79
C GLY A 965 -13.06 9.25 7.96
N VAL A 966 -12.04 10.09 7.78
CA VAL A 966 -11.24 10.64 8.88
C VAL A 966 -11.84 11.95 9.35
N PHE A 967 -12.03 12.06 10.66
CA PHE A 967 -12.55 13.26 11.30
C PHE A 967 -11.43 13.90 12.11
N GLY A 968 -11.26 15.21 11.98
CA GLY A 968 -10.20 15.94 12.67
C GLY A 968 -10.65 17.23 13.33
N LEU A 969 -9.87 17.66 14.32
CA LEU A 969 -9.93 19.00 14.89
C LEU A 969 -8.57 19.45 15.44
N ASN A 970 -8.09 20.59 14.95
CA ASN A 970 -6.90 21.25 15.50
C ASN A 970 -7.21 21.97 16.82
N LEU A 971 -6.48 21.63 17.89
CA LEU A 971 -6.67 22.16 19.25
C LEU A 971 -5.42 22.88 19.74
N THR A 972 -5.60 24.04 20.38
CA THR A 972 -4.51 24.77 21.05
C THR A 972 -4.39 24.32 22.50
N ILE A 973 -3.19 23.90 22.89
CA ILE A 973 -2.88 23.47 24.26
C ILE A 973 -2.30 24.64 25.04
N ARG A 974 -2.89 24.94 26.19
CA ARG A 974 -2.53 26.09 27.03
C ARG A 974 -1.94 25.70 28.38
N GLU A 975 -2.18 24.49 28.82
CA GLU A 975 -1.80 23.98 30.13
C GLU A 975 -1.13 22.62 29.90
N PRO A 976 0.09 22.40 30.38
CA PRO A 976 0.70 21.08 30.32
C PRO A 976 -0.02 20.12 31.28
N GLY A 977 -0.02 18.83 30.95
CA GLY A 977 -0.62 17.78 31.77
C GLY A 977 -1.49 16.80 30.98
N ASN A 978 -2.26 15.99 31.71
CA ASN A 978 -3.15 14.98 31.13
C ASN A 978 -4.42 15.59 30.56
N HIS A 979 -4.53 15.63 29.24
CA HIS A 979 -5.77 15.93 28.55
C HIS A 979 -6.48 14.63 28.20
N GLN A 980 -7.78 14.53 28.54
CA GLN A 980 -8.60 13.38 28.18
C GLN A 980 -9.66 13.78 27.16
N PHE A 981 -9.84 12.97 26.13
CA PHE A 981 -10.83 13.17 25.07
C PHE A 981 -11.78 11.98 25.04
N HIS A 982 -13.01 12.19 25.48
CA HIS A 982 -14.06 11.17 25.33
C HIS A 982 -14.76 11.36 23.99
N VAL A 983 -14.29 10.62 22.98
CA VAL A 983 -14.75 10.65 21.59
C VAL A 983 -16.00 9.78 21.44
N ILE A 984 -17.00 10.29 20.73
CA ILE A 984 -18.24 9.59 20.41
C ILE A 984 -18.44 9.70 18.91
N ALA A 985 -18.52 8.55 18.24
CA ALA A 985 -18.88 8.43 16.84
C ALA A 985 -20.27 7.78 16.71
N GLU A 986 -21.11 8.37 15.86
CA GLU A 986 -22.47 7.89 15.58
C GLU A 986 -22.62 7.78 14.05
N GLY A 987 -23.07 6.65 13.54
CA GLY A 987 -23.22 6.44 12.10
C GLY A 987 -24.00 5.16 11.77
N GLN A 988 -24.39 5.03 10.50
CA GLN A 988 -25.25 3.92 10.06
C GLN A 988 -24.52 3.05 9.03
N PRO A 989 -23.98 1.89 9.44
CA PRO A 989 -23.46 0.92 8.48
C PRO A 989 -24.58 0.43 7.54
N LYS A 990 -24.23 0.14 6.29
CA LYS A 990 -25.20 -0.23 5.26
C LYS A 990 -25.97 -1.49 5.67
N GLY A 991 -27.28 -1.37 5.83
CA GLY A 991 -28.17 -2.48 6.19
C GLY A 991 -28.31 -2.73 7.69
N LEU A 992 -27.70 -1.91 8.55
CA LEU A 992 -27.83 -1.95 10.00
C LEU A 992 -28.56 -0.71 10.54
N GLU A 993 -29.02 -0.79 11.79
CA GLU A 993 -29.55 0.37 12.54
C GLU A 993 -28.42 1.37 12.87
N ASP A 994 -28.77 2.55 13.39
CA ASP A 994 -27.78 3.53 13.84
C ASP A 994 -26.94 2.93 14.97
N LEU A 995 -25.63 2.83 14.72
CA LEU A 995 -24.66 2.33 15.67
C LEU A 995 -23.84 3.51 16.20
N HIS A 996 -23.41 3.37 17.45
CA HIS A 996 -22.54 4.35 18.08
C HIS A 996 -21.39 3.65 18.79
N ARG A 997 -20.23 4.31 18.77
CA ARG A 997 -19.02 3.92 19.47
C ARG A 997 -18.53 5.07 20.31
N ARG A 998 -17.94 4.75 21.47
CA ARG A 998 -17.35 5.73 22.36
C ARG A 998 -15.99 5.25 22.83
N GLU A 999 -15.00 6.11 22.70
CA GLU A 999 -13.62 5.85 23.06
C GLU A 999 -13.11 6.97 23.96
N THR A 1000 -12.23 6.68 24.91
CA THR A 1000 -11.56 7.70 25.71
C THR A 1000 -10.07 7.66 25.41
N HIS A 1001 -9.53 8.76 24.89
CA HIS A 1001 -8.10 8.91 24.64
C HIS A 1001 -7.47 9.84 25.68
N THR A 1002 -6.40 9.41 26.35
CA THR A 1002 -5.65 10.23 27.32
C THR A 1002 -4.28 10.58 26.76
N ALA A 1003 -3.96 11.86 26.68
CA ALA A 1003 -2.67 12.36 26.21
C ALA A 1003 -2.02 13.26 27.27
N TYR A 1004 -0.81 12.92 27.71
CA TYR A 1004 0.03 13.80 28.52
C TYR A 1004 0.79 14.76 27.62
N LEU A 1005 0.61 16.07 27.81
CA LEU A 1005 1.26 17.10 27.00
C LEU A 1005 2.26 17.88 27.85
N SER A 1006 3.54 17.59 27.66
CA SER A 1006 4.65 18.00 28.54
C SER A 1006 5.10 19.46 28.39
N SER A 1007 4.69 20.17 27.32
CA SER A 1007 5.00 21.60 27.15
C SER A 1007 4.08 22.30 26.15
N ILE A 1008 3.87 23.60 26.36
CA ILE A 1008 3.57 24.54 25.26
C ILE A 1008 4.89 24.62 24.48
N LYS A 1009 5.02 23.93 23.34
CA LYS A 1009 6.12 24.25 22.41
C LYS A 1009 5.90 25.71 21.97
N GLN A 1010 6.71 26.62 22.52
CA GLN A 1010 6.82 28.02 22.06
C GLN A 1010 7.56 28.07 20.73
#